data_AF-A0A5J5Q2G7-F1
#
_entry.id   AF-A0A5J5Q2G7-F1
#
_cell.length_a   1.000
_cell.length_b   1.000
_cell.length_c   1.000
_cell.angle_alpha   90.00
_cell.angle_beta   90.00
_cell.angle_gamma   90.00
#
_symmetry.space_group_name_H-M   'P 1'
#
loop_
_entity.id
_entity.type
_entity.pdbx_description
1 polymer ?
#
loop_
_entity_poly.entity_id
_entity_poly.type
_entity_poly.pdbx_seq_one_letter_code
_entity_poly.pdbx_strand_id
1 'polypeptide(L)'
;MPSFFQHVFKMEQEEYKKEQIDWSYIEFVDNQDILDLVEKKPGGIIALLDEACMFPRSTHETFAEKLYQTFKDHKRFVKPKLSRTDFTICHYAGDVTYQTELFLEKNKDLVVPEHQALLNASKCSFVSSLFPPLPEETSKSSKFSSIATGFKQQLQSLLETLNATEPHYVRCIKPNNALKPGIFENNNILQQLRCGGVMEAIRISTAGFPSRKMFREFINRFSILAPEVLNGSYNDVAASKRILEKSNLSGYQVGKTKVFLRAGQMAELDARRGAVLGVSAIVIQRKVRAYLSRRHFNLLRLSSIKLQAFCRGQAVRHQYARMRRAAACLNIQKHSRKFLARKAYKNLYFSSVTIQAGIRGMIARDKLLLRKQMRAVTVIQSQCRRFLASHHYLRLKKAAITTQCAWRGKLARRELRNIRMAAKETGALLEANTKLEKQVEELTWELKKMQREKELLMKEGGGTKNIAGQVPIIKEVPVIDNEFMVKLTAENEQLKALVTSLEKKIEETNKLSEERLKQASEAEMKIIELKTAMQRLEEKISDMETEDKILRQKALLSAPSRKMSPESSFASSTPLQNGNHAQLNSGPSKRFGREDSRMRRSKIELPQAQEGVDSLIKCTTQNLGFSQEKPVAAFTIYKCLVHWRTLEAERTSAFDNLIQMIGSSLEKQDDNDHMAYWLSNTSALLFLLQSSLKSSAAAQKPPAPTSFFSRMTQSFRSSSANLAVGVVRQVEAKYPALLFKQQLTAYVEKIYGIIRDNLKKDLSLLLSCCIQVPRASKGTAFKTFEESEKVDSSPACHWQRIIESLNKHLSTLKENFVPPTLIQKIFIQIFAYINTQLFNSFLVRRECCTFSNGQYVKYGLAELELWCAQVTEEYAGSSWGELKHTRQAVAFLVLQEKSSITYNEITNELCPVLSVQQLYRICALFRDDSNNAPSVSPDVISSMKHLLSDGSADDGGSTFLLEDDISFPFSVEDIIGSMRVKEFAEVKPAAELTENPAFQFLLQD
;
A
#
# COMPACT_ATOMS: atom_id res chain seq x y z
N MET A 1 -40.61 58.81 10.02
CA MET A 1 -39.73 57.78 9.38
C MET A 1 -38.63 57.30 10.32
N PRO A 2 -38.47 55.99 10.56
CA PRO A 2 -37.23 55.40 11.07
C PRO A 2 -36.19 55.37 9.93
N SER A 3 -35.14 56.19 10.05
CA SER A 3 -34.10 56.42 9.02
C SER A 3 -33.62 55.14 8.32
N PHE A 4 -33.45 54.04 9.07
CA PHE A 4 -33.06 52.71 8.58
C PHE A 4 -33.82 52.24 7.33
N PHE A 5 -35.15 52.17 7.38
CA PHE A 5 -35.93 51.56 6.30
C PHE A 5 -35.90 52.41 5.03
N GLN A 6 -36.00 53.73 5.20
CA GLN A 6 -35.94 54.68 4.08
C GLN A 6 -34.54 54.67 3.43
N HIS A 7 -33.47 54.56 4.22
CA HIS A 7 -32.09 54.47 3.72
C HIS A 7 -31.83 53.15 2.97
N VAL A 8 -32.19 51.99 3.55
CA VAL A 8 -32.03 50.68 2.89
C VAL A 8 -32.83 50.59 1.59
N PHE A 9 -34.09 51.05 1.59
CA PHE A 9 -34.94 51.05 0.40
C PHE A 9 -34.42 52.01 -0.69
N LYS A 10 -33.90 53.19 -0.30
CA LYS A 10 -33.29 54.13 -1.25
C LYS A 10 -32.03 53.56 -1.90
N MET A 11 -31.16 52.87 -1.15
CA MET A 11 -30.00 52.18 -1.73
C MET A 11 -30.39 51.04 -2.71
N GLU A 12 -31.43 50.26 -2.40
CA GLU A 12 -32.00 49.28 -3.34
C GLU A 12 -32.45 49.97 -4.65
N GLN A 13 -33.24 51.05 -4.54
CA GLN A 13 -33.72 51.82 -5.70
C GLN A 13 -32.57 52.41 -6.53
N GLU A 14 -31.53 52.95 -5.89
CA GLU A 14 -30.40 53.57 -6.59
C GLU A 14 -29.58 52.54 -7.38
N GLU A 15 -29.35 51.33 -6.84
CA GLU A 15 -28.69 50.25 -7.59
C GLU A 15 -29.57 49.71 -8.73
N TYR A 16 -30.88 49.52 -8.54
CA TYR A 16 -31.78 49.09 -9.64
C TYR A 16 -31.89 50.17 -10.75
N LYS A 17 -31.92 51.46 -10.38
CA LYS A 17 -31.93 52.60 -11.30
C LYS A 17 -30.63 52.72 -12.11
N LYS A 18 -29.49 52.50 -11.47
CA LYS A 18 -28.16 52.45 -12.09
C LYS A 18 -28.05 51.32 -13.11
N GLU A 19 -28.52 50.12 -12.75
CA GLU A 19 -28.51 48.92 -13.59
C GLU A 19 -29.65 48.85 -14.64
N GLN A 20 -30.61 49.80 -14.63
CA GLN A 20 -31.78 49.86 -15.53
C GLN A 20 -32.67 48.61 -15.50
N ILE A 21 -32.99 48.19 -14.27
CA ILE A 21 -33.92 47.10 -13.94
C ILE A 21 -35.31 47.69 -13.66
N ASP A 22 -36.38 46.88 -13.74
CA ASP A 22 -37.69 47.27 -13.21
C ASP A 22 -37.82 46.88 -11.73
N TRP A 23 -38.16 47.85 -10.88
CA TRP A 23 -38.41 47.69 -9.44
C TRP A 23 -39.80 48.21 -9.00
N SER A 24 -40.68 48.53 -9.95
CA SER A 24 -41.98 49.19 -9.71
C SER A 24 -42.95 48.41 -8.81
N TYR A 25 -42.75 47.11 -8.66
CA TYR A 25 -43.60 46.19 -7.89
C TYR A 25 -43.25 46.08 -6.40
N ILE A 26 -42.23 46.79 -5.89
CA ILE A 26 -41.79 46.69 -4.48
C ILE A 26 -42.56 47.70 -3.61
N GLU A 27 -43.70 47.27 -3.08
CA GLU A 27 -44.48 48.05 -2.10
C GLU A 27 -43.74 48.18 -0.76
N PHE A 28 -43.60 49.42 -0.27
CA PHE A 28 -43.04 49.72 1.05
C PHE A 28 -44.15 50.05 2.04
N VAL A 29 -44.11 49.43 3.23
CA VAL A 29 -45.06 49.69 4.32
C VAL A 29 -44.53 50.84 5.18
N ASP A 30 -44.98 52.05 4.90
CA ASP A 30 -44.71 53.21 5.76
C ASP A 30 -45.35 53.02 7.15
N ASN A 31 -44.64 53.50 8.18
CA ASN A 31 -45.06 53.49 9.58
C ASN A 31 -45.26 54.91 10.15
N GLN A 32 -45.31 55.92 9.28
CA GLN A 32 -45.66 57.30 9.64
C GLN A 32 -47.06 57.40 10.27
N ASP A 33 -47.96 56.45 9.98
CA ASP A 33 -49.28 56.32 10.62
C ASP A 33 -49.23 56.12 12.15
N ILE A 34 -48.22 55.39 12.64
CA ILE A 34 -47.98 55.20 14.08
C ILE A 34 -47.31 56.44 14.69
N LEU A 35 -46.47 57.15 13.94
CA LEU A 35 -45.81 58.37 14.41
C LEU A 35 -46.80 59.53 14.53
N ASP A 36 -47.67 59.72 13.54
CA ASP A 36 -48.77 60.69 13.59
C ASP A 36 -49.71 60.43 14.80
N LEU A 37 -50.05 59.17 15.08
CA LEU A 37 -50.86 58.79 16.25
C LEU A 37 -50.24 59.29 17.57
N VAL A 38 -48.92 59.17 17.73
CA VAL A 38 -48.23 59.55 18.97
C VAL A 38 -47.97 61.06 19.05
N GLU A 39 -47.49 61.65 17.96
CA GLU A 39 -46.75 62.92 17.99
C GLU A 39 -47.46 64.15 17.40
N LYS A 40 -48.57 63.96 16.69
CA LYS A 40 -49.28 65.03 15.97
C LYS A 40 -49.83 66.09 16.93
N LYS A 41 -49.67 67.37 16.59
CA LYS A 41 -50.28 68.50 17.31
C LYS A 41 -51.19 69.28 16.35
N PRO A 42 -52.48 69.52 16.69
CA PRO A 42 -53.23 68.95 17.82
C PRO A 42 -53.58 67.46 17.61
N GLY A 43 -54.03 66.80 18.68
CA GLY A 43 -54.79 65.53 18.59
C GLY A 43 -54.01 64.21 18.62
N GLY A 44 -52.66 64.19 18.67
CA GLY A 44 -51.87 62.99 18.95
C GLY A 44 -51.81 62.65 20.45
N ILE A 45 -51.41 61.42 20.80
CA ILE A 45 -51.39 60.93 22.19
C ILE A 45 -50.61 61.85 23.14
N ILE A 46 -49.44 62.35 22.74
CA ILE A 46 -48.64 63.30 23.56
C ILE A 46 -49.39 64.62 23.76
N ALA A 47 -50.07 65.14 22.73
CA ALA A 47 -50.84 66.37 22.84
C ALA A 47 -52.03 66.22 23.81
N LEU A 48 -52.76 65.10 23.71
CA LEU A 48 -53.89 64.78 24.58
C LEU A 48 -53.46 64.57 26.03
N LEU A 49 -52.25 64.04 26.27
CA LEU A 49 -51.66 63.90 27.59
C LEU A 49 -51.21 65.25 28.17
N ASP A 50 -50.56 66.09 27.37
CA ASP A 50 -50.17 67.45 27.76
C ASP A 50 -51.40 68.29 28.14
N GLU A 51 -52.48 68.20 27.36
CA GLU A 51 -53.79 68.79 27.68
C GLU A 51 -54.36 68.23 29.00
N ALA A 52 -54.35 66.91 29.19
CA ALA A 52 -54.87 66.29 30.41
C ALA A 52 -54.07 66.69 31.66
N CYS A 53 -52.74 66.80 31.57
CA CYS A 53 -51.90 67.26 32.67
C CYS A 53 -52.21 68.71 33.11
N MET A 54 -52.68 69.56 32.18
CA MET A 54 -53.01 70.97 32.44
C MET A 54 -54.38 71.20 33.11
N PHE A 55 -55.29 70.22 33.10
CA PHE A 55 -56.57 70.33 33.79
C PHE A 55 -56.49 69.76 35.22
N PRO A 56 -56.69 70.56 36.29
CA PRO A 56 -56.49 70.11 37.68
C PRO A 56 -57.40 68.97 38.16
N ARG A 57 -58.46 68.64 37.42
CA ARG A 57 -59.42 67.55 37.72
C ARG A 57 -59.25 66.32 36.83
N SER A 58 -58.27 66.30 35.92
CA SER A 58 -58.02 65.13 35.08
C SER A 58 -57.38 63.99 35.87
N THR A 59 -57.98 62.82 35.78
CA THR A 59 -57.45 61.54 36.26
C THR A 59 -57.01 60.67 35.08
N HIS A 60 -56.30 59.57 35.35
CA HIS A 60 -55.81 58.68 34.29
C HIS A 60 -56.96 57.97 33.54
N GLU A 61 -58.09 57.70 34.21
CA GLU A 61 -59.31 57.18 33.61
C GLU A 61 -59.91 58.18 32.61
N THR A 62 -60.02 59.46 32.99
CA THR A 62 -60.53 60.51 32.08
C THR A 62 -59.64 60.71 30.85
N PHE A 63 -58.32 60.52 31.01
CA PHE A 63 -57.38 60.52 29.90
C PHE A 63 -57.57 59.29 29.00
N ALA A 64 -57.69 58.08 29.57
CA ALA A 64 -57.97 56.86 28.82
C ALA A 64 -59.28 56.96 28.02
N GLU A 65 -60.35 57.51 28.62
CA GLU A 65 -61.61 57.77 27.92
C GLU A 65 -61.46 58.76 26.77
N LYS A 66 -60.70 59.84 26.97
CA LYS A 66 -60.38 60.79 25.89
C LYS A 66 -59.63 60.12 24.75
N LEU A 67 -58.64 59.25 25.03
CA LEU A 67 -57.95 58.45 24.01
C LEU A 67 -58.91 57.52 23.25
N TYR A 68 -59.79 56.79 23.95
CA TYR A 68 -60.76 55.90 23.31
C TYR A 68 -61.76 56.66 22.41
N GLN A 69 -62.16 57.87 22.81
CA GLN A 69 -63.04 58.73 22.01
C GLN A 69 -62.33 59.28 20.77
N THR A 70 -61.07 59.73 20.90
CA THR A 70 -60.32 60.33 19.78
C THR A 70 -59.82 59.29 18.75
N PHE A 71 -59.44 58.08 19.19
CA PHE A 71 -58.78 57.08 18.33
C PHE A 71 -59.61 55.82 18.06
N LYS A 72 -60.91 55.84 18.36
CA LYS A 72 -61.83 54.69 18.23
C LYS A 72 -61.67 53.87 16.94
N ASP A 73 -61.57 54.56 15.81
CA ASP A 73 -61.56 53.95 14.47
C ASP A 73 -60.13 53.94 13.85
N HIS A 74 -59.09 54.23 14.63
CA HIS A 74 -57.71 54.33 14.15
C HIS A 74 -57.02 52.96 14.10
N LYS A 75 -56.59 52.53 12.90
CA LYS A 75 -56.04 51.19 12.60
C LYS A 75 -54.89 50.70 13.49
N ARG A 76 -54.19 51.60 14.21
CA ARG A 76 -53.03 51.31 15.07
C ARG A 76 -53.30 51.44 16.56
N PHE A 77 -54.54 51.75 16.96
CA PHE A 77 -54.94 51.96 18.34
C PHE A 77 -56.07 50.97 18.68
N VAL A 78 -55.91 50.22 19.76
CA VAL A 78 -56.86 49.17 20.18
C VAL A 78 -57.19 49.34 21.65
N LYS A 79 -58.49 49.30 21.99
CA LYS A 79 -58.96 49.21 23.37
C LYS A 79 -58.93 47.74 23.84
N PRO A 80 -58.20 47.39 24.91
CA PRO A 80 -58.26 46.07 25.53
C PRO A 80 -59.68 45.72 25.99
N LYS A 81 -60.08 44.46 25.86
CA LYS A 81 -61.44 44.00 26.23
C LYS A 81 -61.68 43.91 27.75
N LEU A 82 -60.62 43.74 28.54
CA LEU A 82 -60.69 43.47 29.98
C LEU A 82 -60.33 44.68 30.86
N SER A 83 -59.50 45.60 30.34
CA SER A 83 -59.11 46.81 31.06
C SER A 83 -60.02 47.98 30.71
N ARG A 84 -60.24 48.86 31.69
CA ARG A 84 -61.00 50.12 31.51
C ARG A 84 -60.10 51.32 31.25
N THR A 85 -58.80 51.20 31.55
CA THR A 85 -57.82 52.30 31.61
C THR A 85 -56.68 52.14 30.62
N ASP A 86 -56.34 50.91 30.24
CA ASP A 86 -55.18 50.64 29.40
C ASP A 86 -55.50 50.83 27.91
N PHE A 87 -54.48 51.08 27.09
CA PHE A 87 -54.61 51.14 25.63
C PHE A 87 -53.48 50.39 24.94
N THR A 88 -53.74 49.83 23.77
CA THR A 88 -52.75 49.09 22.97
C THR A 88 -52.41 49.87 21.70
N ILE A 89 -51.11 50.02 21.41
CA ILE A 89 -50.61 50.53 20.14
C ILE A 89 -50.01 49.37 19.33
N CYS A 90 -50.38 49.26 18.06
CA CYS A 90 -49.86 48.29 17.12
C CYS A 90 -48.55 48.80 16.48
N HIS A 91 -47.42 48.66 17.17
CA HIS A 91 -46.11 49.09 16.65
C HIS A 91 -45.60 48.16 15.54
N TYR A 92 -44.58 48.59 14.78
CA TYR A 92 -43.93 47.76 13.76
C TYR A 92 -43.34 46.45 14.30
N ALA A 93 -43.00 46.41 15.60
CA ALA A 93 -42.46 45.26 16.31
C ALA A 93 -43.54 44.29 16.84
N GLY A 94 -44.81 44.71 16.85
CA GLY A 94 -45.93 44.04 17.49
C GLY A 94 -46.74 44.96 18.41
N ASP A 95 -47.80 44.40 19.01
CA ASP A 95 -48.72 45.14 19.87
C ASP A 95 -48.14 45.38 21.27
N VAL A 96 -48.16 46.63 21.74
CA VAL A 96 -47.72 47.02 23.08
C VAL A 96 -48.88 47.64 23.83
N THR A 97 -49.17 47.14 25.03
CA THR A 97 -50.25 47.66 25.89
C THR A 97 -49.67 48.53 26.99
N TYR A 98 -50.21 49.73 27.14
CA TYR A 98 -49.77 50.78 28.04
C TYR A 98 -50.79 51.01 29.15
N GLN A 99 -50.32 51.07 30.39
CA GLN A 99 -51.12 51.31 31.59
C GLN A 99 -51.12 52.80 31.93
N THR A 100 -52.29 53.44 31.94
CA THR A 100 -52.40 54.91 32.07
C THR A 100 -52.23 55.44 33.48
N GLU A 101 -52.35 54.60 34.50
CA GLU A 101 -52.39 54.94 35.94
C GLU A 101 -51.43 56.07 36.35
N LEU A 102 -50.14 55.94 36.00
CA LEU A 102 -49.08 56.89 36.38
C LEU A 102 -48.69 57.89 35.27
N PHE A 103 -49.41 57.94 34.14
CA PHE A 103 -49.02 58.80 33.00
C PHE A 103 -49.08 60.30 33.34
N LEU A 104 -50.17 60.75 33.98
CA LEU A 104 -50.39 62.18 34.23
C LEU A 104 -49.41 62.72 35.28
N GLU A 105 -49.06 61.92 36.29
CA GLU A 105 -48.10 62.31 37.32
C GLU A 105 -46.68 62.36 36.75
N LYS A 106 -46.25 61.32 36.04
CA LYS A 106 -44.92 61.25 35.42
C LYS A 106 -44.71 62.32 34.35
N ASN A 107 -45.75 62.73 33.62
CA ASN A 107 -45.62 63.75 32.57
C ASN A 107 -45.67 65.21 33.09
N LYS A 108 -46.07 65.44 34.35
CA LYS A 108 -46.28 66.80 34.91
C LYS A 108 -45.01 67.57 35.25
N ASP A 109 -43.87 66.90 35.39
CA ASP A 109 -42.52 67.46 35.62
C ASP A 109 -42.47 68.67 36.58
N LEU A 110 -43.18 68.55 37.72
CA LEU A 110 -43.49 69.69 38.59
C LEU A 110 -42.29 70.14 39.42
N VAL A 111 -41.40 70.92 38.80
CA VAL A 111 -40.38 71.71 39.51
C VAL A 111 -41.07 72.87 40.22
N VAL A 112 -41.17 72.78 41.55
CA VAL A 112 -41.70 73.84 42.42
C VAL A 112 -40.73 75.04 42.38
N PRO A 113 -41.13 76.23 41.90
CA PRO A 113 -40.21 77.37 41.72
C PRO A 113 -39.52 77.81 43.01
N GLU A 114 -40.22 77.71 44.15
CA GLU A 114 -39.71 78.02 45.48
C GLU A 114 -38.55 77.08 45.88
N HIS A 115 -38.61 75.80 45.47
CA HIS A 115 -37.52 74.85 45.69
C HIS A 115 -36.33 75.15 44.78
N GLN A 116 -36.56 75.53 43.52
CA GLN A 116 -35.48 75.94 42.61
C GLN A 116 -34.80 77.22 43.11
N ALA A 117 -35.56 78.20 43.60
CA ALA A 117 -35.02 79.43 44.19
C ALA A 117 -34.21 79.14 45.48
N LEU A 118 -34.68 78.24 46.35
CA LEU A 118 -33.95 77.80 47.54
C LEU A 118 -32.61 77.10 47.19
N LEU A 119 -32.61 76.26 46.16
CA LEU A 119 -31.40 75.57 45.68
C LEU A 119 -30.43 76.53 44.99
N ASN A 120 -30.93 77.51 44.23
CA ASN A 120 -30.12 78.59 43.65
C ASN A 120 -29.48 79.47 44.73
N ALA A 121 -30.20 79.77 45.81
CA ALA A 121 -29.70 80.51 46.97
C ALA A 121 -28.72 79.73 47.86
N SER A 122 -28.33 78.50 47.47
CA SER A 122 -27.36 77.70 48.21
C SER A 122 -25.98 78.33 48.24
N LYS A 123 -25.37 78.34 49.44
CA LYS A 123 -23.97 78.78 49.64
C LYS A 123 -22.94 77.84 49.00
N CYS A 124 -23.34 76.66 48.55
CA CYS A 124 -22.49 75.75 47.79
C CYS A 124 -22.56 76.07 46.30
N SER A 125 -21.47 76.57 45.72
CA SER A 125 -21.38 76.94 44.29
C SER A 125 -21.73 75.80 43.32
N PHE A 126 -21.45 74.55 43.69
CA PHE A 126 -21.88 73.37 42.92
C PHE A 126 -23.40 73.20 42.91
N VAL A 127 -24.09 73.46 44.02
CA VAL A 127 -25.57 73.35 44.08
C VAL A 127 -26.24 74.51 43.34
N SER A 128 -25.78 75.74 43.55
CA SER A 128 -26.39 76.91 42.90
C SER A 128 -26.16 76.96 41.39
N SER A 129 -25.07 76.38 40.88
CA SER A 129 -24.82 76.26 39.43
C SER A 129 -25.63 75.14 38.74
N LEU A 130 -26.11 74.13 39.46
CA LEU A 130 -27.02 73.11 38.92
C LEU A 130 -28.45 73.64 38.74
N PHE A 131 -28.84 74.66 39.50
CA PHE A 131 -30.18 75.25 39.49
C PHE A 131 -30.11 76.76 39.17
N PRO A 132 -29.86 77.15 37.90
CA PRO A 132 -29.83 78.55 37.50
C PRO A 132 -31.22 79.23 37.66
N PRO A 133 -31.26 80.57 37.78
CA PRO A 133 -32.51 81.31 37.81
C PRO A 133 -33.24 81.22 36.47
N LEU A 134 -34.57 81.27 36.50
CA LEU A 134 -35.42 81.23 35.30
C LEU A 134 -35.36 82.59 34.56
N PRO A 135 -35.35 82.62 33.21
CA PRO A 135 -35.38 83.87 32.45
C PRO A 135 -36.70 84.65 32.66
N GLU A 136 -36.60 85.97 32.89
CA GLU A 136 -37.75 86.80 33.30
C GLU A 136 -38.80 87.06 32.19
N GLU A 137 -38.49 86.78 30.92
CA GLU A 137 -39.31 87.18 29.75
C GLU A 137 -40.50 86.26 29.38
N THR A 138 -40.97 85.37 30.26
CA THR A 138 -42.08 84.43 29.96
C THR A 138 -43.46 84.81 30.53
N SER A 139 -43.62 86.04 31.00
CA SER A 139 -44.77 86.53 31.80
C SER A 139 -46.16 86.57 31.12
N LYS A 140 -46.31 86.12 29.86
CA LYS A 140 -47.62 86.09 29.15
C LYS A 140 -48.00 84.78 28.45
N SER A 141 -47.16 83.74 28.49
CA SER A 141 -47.62 82.38 28.22
C SER A 141 -46.74 81.35 28.93
N SER A 142 -47.19 80.88 30.09
CA SER A 142 -46.64 79.66 30.69
C SER A 142 -47.00 78.48 29.80
N LYS A 143 -46.10 78.15 28.87
CA LYS A 143 -46.22 76.93 28.05
C LYS A 143 -45.86 75.76 28.95
N PHE A 144 -46.84 74.93 29.26
CA PHE A 144 -46.64 73.67 29.96
C PHE A 144 -45.52 72.86 29.30
N SER A 145 -44.41 72.72 30.01
CA SER A 145 -43.28 71.88 29.61
C SER A 145 -43.47 70.52 30.24
N SER A 146 -43.64 69.50 29.42
CA SER A 146 -43.86 68.13 29.86
C SER A 146 -42.69 67.24 29.49
N ILE A 147 -42.49 66.14 30.22
CA ILE A 147 -41.43 65.17 29.89
C ILE A 147 -41.63 64.64 28.46
N ALA A 148 -42.87 64.38 28.03
CA ALA A 148 -43.15 63.89 26.68
C ALA A 148 -42.85 64.91 25.58
N THR A 149 -43.15 66.20 25.78
CA THR A 149 -42.80 67.26 24.81
C THR A 149 -41.28 67.53 24.81
N GLY A 150 -40.61 67.51 25.97
CA GLY A 150 -39.16 67.66 26.08
C GLY A 150 -38.40 66.51 25.41
N PHE A 151 -38.79 65.27 25.69
CA PHE A 151 -38.24 64.07 25.04
C PHE A 151 -38.46 64.09 23.51
N LYS A 152 -39.63 64.54 23.04
CA LYS A 152 -39.87 64.73 21.60
C LYS A 152 -38.89 65.72 20.96
N GLN A 153 -38.61 66.85 21.61
CA GLN A 153 -37.64 67.82 21.09
C GLN A 153 -36.22 67.25 21.03
N GLN A 154 -35.79 66.51 22.06
CA GLN A 154 -34.50 65.82 22.07
C GLN A 154 -34.40 64.77 20.95
N LEU A 155 -35.45 63.96 20.75
CA LEU A 155 -35.51 62.95 19.69
C LEU A 155 -35.48 63.58 18.28
N GLN A 156 -36.18 64.70 18.08
CA GLN A 156 -36.16 65.45 16.82
C GLN A 156 -34.75 65.97 16.50
N SER A 157 -34.08 66.61 17.46
CA SER A 157 -32.70 67.10 17.32
C SER A 157 -31.70 65.97 17.03
N LEU A 158 -31.87 64.81 17.67
CA LEU A 158 -31.08 63.60 17.36
C LEU A 158 -31.34 63.09 15.95
N LEU A 159 -32.59 63.05 15.49
CA LEU A 159 -32.93 62.62 14.13
C LEU A 159 -32.39 63.58 13.06
N GLU A 160 -32.43 64.89 13.29
CA GLU A 160 -31.82 65.90 12.41
C GLU A 160 -30.30 65.69 12.30
N THR A 161 -29.63 65.47 13.44
CA THR A 161 -28.19 65.15 13.50
C THR A 161 -27.86 63.87 12.74
N LEU A 162 -28.65 62.80 12.92
CA LEU A 162 -28.45 61.52 12.23
C LEU A 162 -28.70 61.63 10.72
N ASN A 163 -29.74 62.35 10.29
CA ASN A 163 -30.07 62.53 8.87
C ASN A 163 -29.04 63.38 8.10
N ALA A 164 -28.17 64.13 8.81
CA ALA A 164 -27.04 64.85 8.23
C ALA A 164 -25.78 63.98 8.03
N THR A 165 -25.82 62.69 8.40
CA THR A 165 -24.69 61.74 8.34
C THR A 165 -25.03 60.49 7.53
N GLU A 166 -24.01 59.70 7.14
CA GLU A 166 -24.22 58.39 6.52
C GLU A 166 -24.39 57.32 7.62
N PRO A 167 -25.55 56.66 7.75
CA PRO A 167 -25.85 55.83 8.91
C PRO A 167 -25.43 54.37 8.72
N HIS A 168 -24.54 53.88 9.59
CA HIS A 168 -24.17 52.47 9.67
C HIS A 168 -24.91 51.77 10.83
N TYR A 169 -25.43 50.56 10.58
CA TYR A 169 -26.35 49.88 11.50
C TYR A 169 -25.76 48.60 12.09
N VAL A 170 -25.59 48.58 13.41
CA VAL A 170 -25.24 47.37 14.18
C VAL A 170 -26.46 46.89 14.96
N ARG A 171 -26.72 45.57 14.96
CA ARG A 171 -27.85 44.95 15.68
C ARG A 171 -27.31 43.89 16.64
N CYS A 172 -27.24 44.23 17.93
CA CYS A 172 -26.85 43.29 18.98
C CYS A 172 -28.00 42.30 19.24
N ILE A 173 -27.68 41.01 19.37
CA ILE A 173 -28.62 39.93 19.68
C ILE A 173 -28.14 39.24 20.96
N LYS A 174 -29.02 39.10 21.95
CA LYS A 174 -28.81 38.32 23.18
C LYS A 174 -29.19 36.86 22.89
N PRO A 175 -28.24 35.91 22.85
CA PRO A 175 -28.52 34.55 22.37
C PRO A 175 -29.32 33.70 23.35
N ASN A 176 -29.24 33.99 24.65
CA ASN A 176 -30.03 33.35 25.69
C ASN A 176 -30.18 34.27 26.91
N ASN A 177 -31.22 34.06 27.72
CA ASN A 177 -31.43 34.84 28.93
C ASN A 177 -30.51 34.44 30.08
N ALA A 178 -29.98 33.22 30.08
CA ALA A 178 -29.06 32.69 31.10
C ALA A 178 -27.61 33.22 31.02
N LEU A 179 -27.29 34.06 30.02
CA LEU A 179 -25.96 34.64 29.78
C LEU A 179 -24.82 33.60 29.58
N LYS A 180 -25.15 32.39 29.13
CA LYS A 180 -24.17 31.31 28.91
C LYS A 180 -23.66 31.26 27.46
N PRO A 181 -22.40 30.86 27.20
CA PRO A 181 -21.93 30.58 25.85
C PRO A 181 -22.65 29.34 25.26
N GLY A 182 -22.70 29.26 23.92
CA GLY A 182 -23.22 28.09 23.19
C GLY A 182 -24.75 27.88 23.19
N ILE A 183 -25.50 28.49 24.11
CA ILE A 183 -26.97 28.33 24.20
C ILE A 183 -27.68 29.34 23.29
N PHE A 184 -28.64 28.86 22.48
CA PHE A 184 -29.37 29.65 21.48
C PHE A 184 -30.90 29.50 21.68
N GLU A 185 -31.55 30.50 22.25
CA GLU A 185 -32.99 30.52 22.54
C GLU A 185 -33.80 31.00 21.32
N ASN A 186 -34.18 30.06 20.44
CA ASN A 186 -34.92 30.32 19.19
C ASN A 186 -36.05 31.37 19.32
N ASN A 187 -36.94 31.23 20.29
CA ASN A 187 -38.09 32.15 20.46
C ASN A 187 -37.67 33.57 20.88
N ASN A 188 -36.67 33.67 21.77
CA ASN A 188 -36.14 34.94 22.26
C ASN A 188 -35.43 35.69 21.14
N ILE A 189 -34.58 34.99 20.38
CA ILE A 189 -33.86 35.54 19.23
C ILE A 189 -34.82 35.92 18.10
N LEU A 190 -35.82 35.09 17.79
CA LEU A 190 -36.83 35.41 16.78
C LEU A 190 -37.63 36.68 17.15
N GLN A 191 -37.96 36.85 18.43
CA GLN A 191 -38.59 38.07 18.92
C GLN A 191 -37.66 39.28 18.77
N GLN A 192 -36.38 39.16 19.11
CA GLN A 192 -35.38 40.21 18.89
C GLN A 192 -35.19 40.57 17.40
N LEU A 193 -35.22 39.58 16.49
CA LEU A 193 -35.10 39.81 15.04
C LEU A 193 -36.34 40.51 14.44
N ARG A 194 -37.53 40.29 15.02
CA ARG A 194 -38.75 41.05 14.72
C ARG A 194 -38.63 42.48 15.25
N CYS A 195 -38.39 42.64 16.55
CA CYS A 195 -38.28 43.95 17.20
C CYS A 195 -37.13 44.82 16.65
N GLY A 196 -36.04 44.21 16.19
CA GLY A 196 -34.91 44.91 15.55
C GLY A 196 -35.14 45.29 14.08
N GLY A 197 -36.31 44.97 13.50
CA GLY A 197 -36.64 45.25 12.10
C GLY A 197 -35.89 44.38 11.06
N VAL A 198 -35.11 43.38 11.52
CA VAL A 198 -34.24 42.56 10.66
C VAL A 198 -35.07 41.68 9.73
N MET A 199 -36.15 41.07 10.24
CA MET A 199 -37.08 40.27 9.43
C MET A 199 -37.74 41.09 8.32
N GLU A 200 -38.02 42.37 8.56
CA GLU A 200 -38.68 43.25 7.59
C GLU A 200 -37.71 43.73 6.50
N ALA A 201 -36.45 44.03 6.86
CA ALA A 201 -35.40 44.27 5.88
C ALA A 201 -35.17 43.05 4.97
N ILE A 202 -35.16 41.84 5.55
CA ILE A 202 -35.08 40.59 4.78
C ILE A 202 -36.30 40.44 3.86
N ARG A 203 -37.52 40.77 4.33
CA ARG A 203 -38.75 40.73 3.52
C ARG A 203 -38.66 41.63 2.29
N ILE A 204 -38.18 42.86 2.46
CA ILE A 204 -37.98 43.82 1.36
C ILE A 204 -36.91 43.29 0.37
N SER A 205 -35.72 42.90 0.85
CA SER A 205 -34.64 42.40 -0.02
C SER A 205 -34.97 41.10 -0.75
N THR A 206 -35.84 40.24 -0.18
CA THR A 206 -36.31 39.00 -0.82
C THR A 206 -37.48 39.19 -1.77
N ALA A 207 -38.31 40.23 -1.57
CA ALA A 207 -39.30 40.68 -2.54
C ALA A 207 -38.65 41.29 -3.80
N GLY A 208 -37.48 41.93 -3.65
CA GLY A 208 -36.63 42.39 -4.76
C GLY A 208 -35.81 41.27 -5.40
N PHE A 209 -34.52 41.55 -5.66
CA PHE A 209 -33.56 40.62 -6.24
C PHE A 209 -32.37 40.40 -5.28
N PRO A 210 -32.45 39.44 -4.34
CA PRO A 210 -31.43 39.22 -3.32
C PRO A 210 -30.16 38.55 -3.87
N SER A 211 -30.25 37.81 -4.98
CA SER A 211 -29.10 37.15 -5.61
C SER A 211 -28.61 37.96 -6.81
N ARG A 212 -27.40 38.52 -6.73
CA ARG A 212 -26.80 39.40 -7.74
C ARG A 212 -25.43 38.85 -8.14
N LYS A 213 -25.14 38.76 -9.44
CA LYS A 213 -23.84 38.26 -9.94
C LYS A 213 -23.36 39.00 -11.18
N MET A 214 -22.09 39.43 -11.19
CA MET A 214 -21.45 39.98 -12.38
C MET A 214 -21.43 38.94 -13.50
N PHE A 215 -21.58 39.38 -14.75
CA PHE A 215 -21.72 38.46 -15.89
C PHE A 215 -20.56 37.46 -16.03
N ARG A 216 -19.31 37.91 -15.91
CA ARG A 216 -18.12 37.03 -15.94
C ARG A 216 -18.17 35.92 -14.88
N GLU A 217 -18.61 36.21 -13.65
CA GLU A 217 -18.80 35.16 -12.61
C GLU A 217 -19.92 34.19 -12.99
N PHE A 218 -21.04 34.73 -13.51
CA PHE A 218 -22.21 33.96 -13.88
C PHE A 218 -21.91 32.99 -15.03
N ILE A 219 -21.26 33.48 -16.09
CA ILE A 219 -20.84 32.69 -17.25
C ILE A 219 -19.80 31.63 -16.83
N ASN A 220 -18.79 31.99 -16.05
CA ASN A 220 -17.78 31.03 -15.57
C ASN A 220 -18.42 29.89 -14.75
N ARG A 221 -19.45 30.18 -13.94
CA ARG A 221 -20.15 29.17 -13.15
C ARG A 221 -21.11 28.31 -13.98
N PHE A 222 -21.90 28.92 -14.86
CA PHE A 222 -23.08 28.30 -15.49
C PHE A 222 -22.98 28.05 -17.00
N SER A 223 -21.88 28.40 -17.66
CA SER A 223 -21.62 28.10 -19.09
C SER A 223 -21.84 26.63 -19.47
N ILE A 224 -21.62 25.69 -18.55
CA ILE A 224 -21.90 24.25 -18.76
C ILE A 224 -23.38 23.95 -19.06
N LEU A 225 -24.32 24.83 -18.69
CA LEU A 225 -25.74 24.73 -19.05
C LEU A 225 -26.01 25.12 -20.52
N ALA A 226 -25.15 25.94 -21.11
CA ALA A 226 -25.23 26.36 -22.51
C ALA A 226 -23.84 26.43 -23.17
N PRO A 227 -23.17 25.29 -23.44
CA PRO A 227 -21.78 25.28 -23.93
C PRO A 227 -21.56 26.03 -25.26
N GLU A 228 -22.61 26.16 -26.09
CA GLU A 228 -22.61 26.98 -27.31
C GLU A 228 -22.22 28.45 -27.07
N VAL A 229 -22.43 28.97 -25.85
CA VAL A 229 -22.09 30.34 -25.47
C VAL A 229 -20.57 30.55 -25.38
N LEU A 230 -19.79 29.50 -25.08
CA LEU A 230 -18.31 29.56 -25.08
C LEU A 230 -17.71 29.53 -26.49
N ASN A 231 -18.49 29.09 -27.50
CA ASN A 231 -18.02 28.85 -28.86
C ASN A 231 -18.27 30.03 -29.82
N GLY A 232 -18.85 31.14 -29.36
CA GLY A 232 -19.15 32.30 -30.19
C GLY A 232 -18.79 33.62 -29.52
N SER A 233 -18.56 34.66 -30.33
CA SER A 233 -18.28 36.01 -29.85
C SER A 233 -19.58 36.68 -29.35
N TYR A 234 -20.03 36.28 -28.16
CA TYR A 234 -21.18 36.86 -27.49
C TYR A 234 -20.72 37.79 -26.38
N ASN A 235 -21.19 39.04 -26.38
CA ASN A 235 -21.00 39.94 -25.26
C ASN A 235 -21.61 39.35 -23.98
N ASP A 236 -20.95 39.57 -22.84
CA ASP A 236 -21.32 39.09 -21.50
C ASP A 236 -22.83 39.12 -21.16
N VAL A 237 -23.52 40.19 -21.56
CA VAL A 237 -24.98 40.35 -21.40
C VAL A 237 -25.75 39.27 -22.18
N ALA A 238 -25.44 39.09 -23.47
CA ALA A 238 -26.10 38.14 -24.35
C ALA A 238 -25.74 36.69 -24.00
N ALA A 239 -24.48 36.46 -23.60
CA ALA A 239 -24.00 35.19 -23.08
C ALA A 239 -24.80 34.76 -21.82
N SER A 240 -24.93 35.67 -20.85
CA SER A 240 -25.69 35.44 -19.62
C SER A 240 -27.19 35.25 -19.89
N LYS A 241 -27.78 36.06 -20.78
CA LYS A 241 -29.19 35.93 -21.17
C LYS A 241 -29.48 34.56 -21.79
N ARG A 242 -28.63 34.07 -22.71
CA ARG A 242 -28.80 32.73 -23.32
C ARG A 242 -28.68 31.58 -22.31
N ILE A 243 -27.81 31.70 -21.31
CA ILE A 243 -27.72 30.69 -20.23
C ILE A 243 -29.05 30.63 -19.45
N LEU A 244 -29.68 31.77 -19.17
CA LEU A 244 -30.96 31.87 -18.46
C LEU A 244 -32.14 31.38 -19.31
N GLU A 245 -32.19 31.79 -20.58
CA GLU A 245 -33.20 31.37 -21.57
C GLU A 245 -33.14 29.86 -21.80
N LYS A 246 -31.96 29.30 -22.05
CA LYS A 246 -31.79 27.84 -22.22
C LYS A 246 -32.05 27.05 -20.92
N SER A 247 -31.97 27.72 -19.77
CA SER A 247 -32.38 27.16 -18.49
C SER A 247 -33.89 27.27 -18.24
N ASN A 248 -34.69 27.89 -19.11
CA ASN A 248 -36.13 28.13 -18.89
C ASN A 248 -36.41 28.73 -17.50
N LEU A 249 -35.56 29.65 -17.04
CA LEU A 249 -35.62 30.23 -15.70
C LEU A 249 -36.67 31.36 -15.64
N SER A 250 -37.37 31.53 -14.51
CA SER A 250 -38.36 32.60 -14.32
C SER A 250 -37.98 33.51 -13.16
N GLY A 251 -38.39 34.78 -13.19
CA GLY A 251 -38.06 35.73 -12.11
C GLY A 251 -36.58 36.14 -12.08
N TYR A 252 -35.95 36.32 -13.24
CA TYR A 252 -34.66 36.99 -13.39
C TYR A 252 -34.83 38.35 -14.07
N GLN A 253 -33.87 39.26 -13.86
CA GLN A 253 -33.63 40.42 -14.71
C GLN A 253 -32.13 40.54 -15.04
N VAL A 254 -31.81 41.24 -16.12
CA VAL A 254 -30.45 41.41 -16.63
C VAL A 254 -30.17 42.92 -16.65
N GLY A 255 -29.24 43.37 -15.81
CA GLY A 255 -28.83 44.77 -15.73
C GLY A 255 -27.75 45.13 -16.75
N LYS A 256 -26.96 46.17 -16.43
CA LYS A 256 -25.81 46.61 -17.23
C LYS A 256 -24.53 45.87 -16.91
N THR A 257 -24.36 45.41 -15.67
CA THR A 257 -23.14 44.74 -15.20
C THR A 257 -23.39 43.38 -14.53
N LYS A 258 -24.65 43.12 -14.10
CA LYS A 258 -25.00 41.95 -13.29
C LYS A 258 -26.30 41.27 -13.78
N VAL A 259 -26.37 39.96 -13.55
CA VAL A 259 -27.63 39.20 -13.49
C VAL A 259 -28.23 39.38 -12.10
N PHE A 260 -29.55 39.60 -12.06
CA PHE A 260 -30.35 39.74 -10.85
C PHE A 260 -31.38 38.59 -10.80
N LEU A 261 -31.42 37.87 -9.68
CA LEU A 261 -32.22 36.65 -9.48
C LEU A 261 -33.07 36.77 -8.21
N ARG A 262 -34.35 36.40 -8.32
CA ARG A 262 -35.23 36.25 -7.15
C ARG A 262 -34.76 35.12 -6.23
N ALA A 263 -35.29 35.07 -5.01
CA ALA A 263 -35.01 34.00 -4.06
C ALA A 263 -35.25 32.60 -4.68
N GLY A 264 -34.42 31.62 -4.29
CA GLY A 264 -34.47 30.24 -4.81
C GLY A 264 -33.84 30.04 -6.20
N GLN A 265 -33.94 31.01 -7.11
CA GLN A 265 -33.55 30.85 -8.53
C GLN A 265 -32.06 30.50 -8.74
N MET A 266 -31.16 30.99 -7.87
CA MET A 266 -29.75 30.58 -7.88
C MET A 266 -29.54 29.09 -7.55
N ALA A 267 -30.30 28.56 -6.58
CA ALA A 267 -30.22 27.16 -6.19
C ALA A 267 -30.76 26.23 -7.28
N GLU A 268 -31.76 26.67 -8.04
CA GLU A 268 -32.29 25.93 -9.19
C GLU A 268 -31.24 25.82 -10.31
N LEU A 269 -30.52 26.91 -10.62
CA LEU A 269 -29.40 26.89 -11.57
C LEU A 269 -28.27 25.96 -11.11
N ASP A 270 -27.90 25.98 -9.82
CA ASP A 270 -26.89 25.08 -9.26
C ASP A 270 -27.35 23.61 -9.26
N ALA A 271 -28.63 23.33 -9.02
CA ALA A 271 -29.19 21.97 -9.11
C ALA A 271 -29.16 21.43 -10.55
N ARG A 272 -29.58 22.25 -11.53
CA ARG A 272 -29.49 21.94 -12.96
C ARG A 272 -28.03 21.71 -13.40
N ARG A 273 -27.10 22.54 -12.90
CA ARG A 273 -25.65 22.40 -13.11
C ARG A 273 -25.11 21.08 -12.53
N GLY A 274 -25.55 20.70 -11.33
CA GLY A 274 -25.23 19.43 -10.70
C GLY A 274 -25.67 18.22 -11.52
N ALA A 275 -26.88 18.26 -12.11
CA ALA A 275 -27.39 17.20 -12.98
C ALA A 275 -26.52 17.01 -14.25
N VAL A 276 -26.16 18.11 -14.93
CA VAL A 276 -25.30 18.05 -16.14
C VAL A 276 -23.90 17.52 -15.81
N LEU A 277 -23.32 17.92 -14.66
CA LEU A 277 -22.04 17.38 -14.19
C LEU A 277 -22.13 15.88 -13.88
N GLY A 278 -23.21 15.42 -13.23
CA GLY A 278 -23.45 14.01 -12.94
C GLY A 278 -23.53 13.14 -14.20
N VAL A 279 -24.30 13.56 -15.19
CA VAL A 279 -24.39 12.86 -16.50
C VAL A 279 -23.02 12.84 -17.20
N SER A 280 -22.30 13.97 -17.19
CA SER A 280 -20.95 14.07 -17.78
C SER A 280 -19.96 13.10 -17.13
N ALA A 281 -19.96 13.00 -15.80
CA ALA A 281 -19.15 12.05 -15.05
C ALA A 281 -19.47 10.60 -15.43
N ILE A 282 -20.75 10.23 -15.59
CA ILE A 282 -21.17 8.90 -16.05
C ILE A 282 -20.63 8.59 -17.45
N VAL A 283 -20.64 9.56 -18.37
CA VAL A 283 -20.06 9.38 -19.72
C VAL A 283 -18.55 9.11 -19.67
N ILE A 284 -17.81 9.87 -18.86
CA ILE A 284 -16.36 9.70 -18.66
C ILE A 284 -16.07 8.34 -18.02
N GLN A 285 -16.72 8.01 -16.90
CA GLN A 285 -16.57 6.73 -16.20
C GLN A 285 -16.85 5.54 -17.11
N ARG A 286 -17.91 5.61 -17.95
CA ARG A 286 -18.24 4.58 -18.95
C ARG A 286 -17.11 4.37 -19.97
N LYS A 287 -16.51 5.46 -20.49
CA LYS A 287 -15.39 5.38 -21.43
C LYS A 287 -14.12 4.83 -20.77
N VAL A 288 -13.78 5.26 -19.55
CA VAL A 288 -12.63 4.77 -18.79
C VAL A 288 -12.78 3.30 -18.44
N ARG A 289 -13.93 2.87 -17.91
CA ARG A 289 -14.22 1.46 -17.63
C ARG A 289 -14.08 0.59 -18.89
N ALA A 290 -14.67 1.01 -20.01
CA ALA A 290 -14.55 0.28 -21.28
C ALA A 290 -13.10 0.19 -21.78
N TYR A 291 -12.29 1.26 -21.64
CA TYR A 291 -10.87 1.26 -21.97
C TYR A 291 -10.08 0.28 -21.09
N LEU A 292 -10.26 0.31 -19.77
CA LEU A 292 -9.60 -0.60 -18.83
C LEU A 292 -9.97 -2.07 -19.10
N SER A 293 -11.26 -2.38 -19.31
CA SER A 293 -11.71 -3.72 -19.69
C SER A 293 -11.09 -4.18 -21.01
N ARG A 294 -11.01 -3.32 -22.04
CA ARG A 294 -10.38 -3.65 -23.32
C ARG A 294 -8.87 -3.87 -23.19
N ARG A 295 -8.17 -3.07 -22.38
CA ARG A 295 -6.75 -3.24 -22.05
C ARG A 295 -6.51 -4.59 -21.35
N HIS A 296 -7.32 -4.92 -20.34
CA HIS A 296 -7.23 -6.20 -19.63
C HIS A 296 -7.50 -7.40 -20.55
N PHE A 297 -8.57 -7.35 -21.35
CA PHE A 297 -8.88 -8.41 -22.33
C PHE A 297 -7.75 -8.63 -23.34
N ASN A 298 -7.16 -7.56 -23.87
CA ASN A 298 -6.03 -7.67 -24.80
C ASN A 298 -4.80 -8.34 -24.15
N LEU A 299 -4.47 -7.98 -22.91
CA LEU A 299 -3.38 -8.61 -22.15
C LEU A 299 -3.66 -10.09 -21.89
N LEU A 300 -4.87 -10.44 -21.45
CA LEU A 300 -5.29 -11.83 -21.23
C LEU A 300 -5.20 -12.67 -22.52
N ARG A 301 -5.67 -12.11 -23.65
CA ARG A 301 -5.60 -12.74 -24.98
C ARG A 301 -4.16 -12.98 -25.42
N LEU A 302 -3.26 -12.01 -25.26
CA LEU A 302 -1.84 -12.15 -25.60
C LEU A 302 -1.15 -13.22 -24.75
N SER A 303 -1.40 -13.24 -23.44
CA SER A 303 -0.88 -14.28 -22.54
C SER A 303 -1.41 -15.67 -22.87
N SER A 304 -2.70 -15.79 -23.20
CA SER A 304 -3.29 -17.06 -23.66
C SER A 304 -2.66 -17.56 -24.96
N ILE A 305 -2.45 -16.68 -25.95
CA ILE A 305 -1.78 -17.04 -27.22
C ILE A 305 -0.34 -17.52 -26.96
N LYS A 306 0.43 -16.84 -26.10
CA LYS A 306 1.78 -17.28 -25.71
C LYS A 306 1.78 -18.67 -25.05
N LEU A 307 0.86 -18.92 -24.11
CA LEU A 307 0.71 -20.21 -23.46
C LEU A 307 0.31 -21.32 -24.45
N GLN A 308 -0.67 -21.06 -25.32
CA GLN A 308 -1.07 -22.00 -26.37
C GLN A 308 0.08 -22.35 -27.33
N ALA A 309 0.89 -21.36 -27.72
CA ALA A 309 2.07 -21.58 -28.56
C ALA A 309 3.11 -22.47 -27.84
N PHE A 310 3.38 -22.22 -26.56
CA PHE A 310 4.26 -23.06 -25.74
C PHE A 310 3.72 -24.50 -25.64
N CYS A 311 2.44 -24.69 -25.32
CA CYS A 311 1.82 -26.01 -25.21
C CYS A 311 1.85 -26.79 -26.53
N ARG A 312 1.53 -26.14 -27.66
CA ARG A 312 1.63 -26.72 -29.01
C ARG A 312 3.08 -27.16 -29.32
N GLY A 313 4.05 -26.28 -29.08
CA GLY A 313 5.47 -26.60 -29.26
C GLY A 313 5.95 -27.74 -28.36
N GLN A 314 5.48 -27.80 -27.11
CA GLN A 314 5.85 -28.85 -26.17
C GLN A 314 5.26 -30.22 -26.56
N ALA A 315 4.00 -30.27 -27.03
CA ALA A 315 3.39 -31.49 -27.55
C ALA A 315 4.20 -32.07 -28.73
N VAL A 316 4.58 -31.23 -29.69
CA VAL A 316 5.44 -31.63 -30.83
C VAL A 316 6.81 -32.11 -30.35
N ARG A 317 7.43 -31.44 -29.37
CA ARG A 317 8.71 -31.90 -28.77
C ARG A 317 8.59 -33.27 -28.10
N HIS A 318 7.51 -33.56 -27.37
CA HIS A 318 7.28 -34.89 -26.80
C HIS A 318 7.08 -35.97 -27.88
N GLN A 319 6.30 -35.68 -28.92
CA GLN A 319 6.10 -36.59 -30.06
C GLN A 319 7.42 -36.89 -30.78
N TYR A 320 8.22 -35.86 -31.08
CA TYR A 320 9.53 -36.03 -31.71
C TYR A 320 10.51 -36.80 -30.81
N ALA A 321 10.51 -36.55 -29.50
CA ALA A 321 11.31 -37.33 -28.54
C ALA A 321 10.87 -38.80 -28.46
N ARG A 322 9.59 -39.13 -28.68
CA ARG A 322 9.11 -40.52 -28.82
C ARG A 322 9.62 -41.15 -30.12
N MET A 323 9.54 -40.43 -31.24
CA MET A 323 10.06 -40.88 -32.55
C MET A 323 11.58 -41.13 -32.50
N ARG A 324 12.37 -40.23 -31.90
CA ARG A 324 13.82 -40.41 -31.72
C ARG A 324 14.15 -41.66 -30.89
N ARG A 325 13.43 -41.92 -29.80
CA ARG A 325 13.62 -43.15 -28.98
C ARG A 325 13.27 -44.42 -29.77
N ALA A 326 12.19 -44.40 -30.54
CA ALA A 326 11.81 -45.54 -31.40
C ALA A 326 12.87 -45.82 -32.47
N ALA A 327 13.35 -44.78 -33.18
CA ALA A 327 14.41 -44.91 -34.18
C ALA A 327 15.74 -45.40 -33.57
N ALA A 328 16.13 -44.91 -32.39
CA ALA A 328 17.29 -45.39 -31.66
C ALA A 328 17.16 -46.88 -31.27
N CYS A 329 16.00 -47.29 -30.76
CA CYS A 329 15.70 -48.68 -30.43
C CYS A 329 15.80 -49.60 -31.65
N LEU A 330 15.19 -49.21 -32.79
CA LEU A 330 15.27 -49.96 -34.04
C LEU A 330 16.71 -50.08 -34.56
N ASN A 331 17.52 -49.02 -34.45
CA ASN A 331 18.95 -49.08 -34.79
C ASN A 331 19.72 -50.04 -33.87
N ILE A 332 19.55 -49.96 -32.55
CA ILE A 332 20.19 -50.89 -31.60
C ILE A 332 19.81 -52.34 -31.90
N GLN A 333 18.52 -52.62 -32.13
CA GLN A 333 18.04 -53.95 -32.52
C GLN A 333 18.64 -54.42 -33.85
N LYS A 334 18.69 -53.55 -34.87
CA LYS A 334 19.30 -53.82 -36.19
C LYS A 334 20.78 -54.16 -36.08
N HIS A 335 21.55 -53.39 -35.31
CA HIS A 335 22.98 -53.64 -35.10
C HIS A 335 23.23 -54.92 -34.29
N SER A 336 22.44 -55.17 -33.23
CA SER A 336 22.52 -56.39 -32.42
C SER A 336 22.19 -57.65 -33.25
N ARG A 337 21.07 -57.67 -33.98
CA ARG A 337 20.69 -58.78 -34.87
C ARG A 337 21.76 -59.04 -35.93
N LYS A 338 22.31 -57.99 -36.57
CA LYS A 338 23.42 -58.10 -37.53
C LYS A 338 24.68 -58.69 -36.89
N PHE A 339 25.02 -58.30 -35.68
CA PHE A 339 26.18 -58.82 -34.95
C PHE A 339 26.02 -60.30 -34.59
N LEU A 340 24.87 -60.69 -34.02
CA LEU A 340 24.57 -62.07 -33.65
C LEU A 340 24.60 -63.01 -34.86
N ALA A 341 23.93 -62.64 -35.96
CA ALA A 341 23.95 -63.40 -37.20
C ALA A 341 25.38 -63.53 -37.78
N ARG A 342 26.17 -62.44 -37.78
CA ARG A 342 27.56 -62.49 -38.25
C ARG A 342 28.47 -63.31 -37.33
N LYS A 343 28.22 -63.35 -36.02
CA LYS A 343 28.95 -64.19 -35.06
C LYS A 343 28.62 -65.68 -35.31
N ALA A 344 27.35 -66.02 -35.44
CA ALA A 344 26.93 -67.40 -35.76
C ALA A 344 27.53 -67.90 -37.09
N TYR A 345 27.44 -67.11 -38.15
CA TYR A 345 28.07 -67.43 -39.44
C TYR A 345 29.59 -67.59 -39.34
N LYS A 346 30.29 -66.67 -38.66
CA LYS A 346 31.74 -66.77 -38.46
C LYS A 346 32.13 -68.04 -37.71
N ASN A 347 31.42 -68.38 -36.63
CA ASN A 347 31.68 -69.59 -35.87
C ASN A 347 31.54 -70.83 -36.75
N LEU A 348 30.42 -70.97 -37.47
CA LEU A 348 30.19 -72.08 -38.40
C LEU A 348 31.29 -72.15 -39.48
N TYR A 349 31.63 -71.03 -40.10
CA TYR A 349 32.69 -70.93 -41.10
C TYR A 349 34.05 -71.41 -40.55
N PHE A 350 34.45 -70.94 -39.36
CA PHE A 350 35.71 -71.38 -38.75
C PHE A 350 35.69 -72.87 -38.40
N SER A 351 34.60 -73.40 -37.84
CA SER A 351 34.45 -74.84 -37.61
C SER A 351 34.56 -75.65 -38.89
N SER A 352 33.88 -75.23 -39.97
CA SER A 352 33.97 -75.89 -41.28
C SER A 352 35.38 -75.84 -41.87
N VAL A 353 36.09 -74.70 -41.78
CA VAL A 353 37.47 -74.57 -42.25
C VAL A 353 38.43 -75.45 -41.45
N THR A 354 38.29 -75.51 -40.12
CA THR A 354 39.11 -76.39 -39.27
C THR A 354 38.89 -77.87 -39.59
N ILE A 355 37.63 -78.29 -39.78
CA ILE A 355 37.29 -79.67 -40.19
C ILE A 355 37.88 -79.97 -41.59
N GLN A 356 37.71 -79.07 -42.56
CA GLN A 356 38.28 -79.24 -43.90
C GLN A 356 39.81 -79.29 -43.88
N ALA A 357 40.48 -78.48 -43.05
CA ALA A 357 41.93 -78.51 -42.89
C ALA A 357 42.39 -79.85 -42.29
N GLY A 358 41.69 -80.35 -41.27
CA GLY A 358 41.93 -81.67 -40.67
C GLY A 358 41.81 -82.80 -41.70
N ILE A 359 40.71 -82.83 -42.47
CA ILE A 359 40.45 -83.83 -43.52
C ILE A 359 41.52 -83.76 -44.64
N ARG A 360 41.84 -82.55 -45.13
CA ARG A 360 42.93 -82.36 -46.12
C ARG A 360 44.28 -82.86 -45.58
N GLY A 361 44.56 -82.60 -44.30
CA GLY A 361 45.75 -83.08 -43.60
C GLY A 361 45.77 -84.60 -43.35
N MET A 362 44.62 -85.27 -43.21
CA MET A 362 44.53 -86.73 -43.20
C MET A 362 44.84 -87.29 -44.59
N ILE A 363 44.11 -86.86 -45.63
CA ILE A 363 44.29 -87.31 -47.02
C ILE A 363 45.74 -87.12 -47.50
N ALA A 364 46.40 -86.03 -47.10
CA ALA A 364 47.82 -85.80 -47.39
C ALA A 364 48.76 -86.79 -46.67
N ARG A 365 48.47 -87.12 -45.40
CA ARG A 365 49.24 -88.11 -44.61
C ARG A 365 49.04 -89.53 -45.12
N ASP A 366 47.82 -89.91 -45.52
CA ASP A 366 47.54 -91.24 -46.08
C ASP A 366 48.24 -91.45 -47.42
N LYS A 367 48.21 -90.43 -48.30
CA LYS A 367 48.99 -90.42 -49.55
C LYS A 367 50.49 -90.48 -49.31
N LEU A 368 50.99 -89.88 -48.22
CA LEU A 368 52.40 -89.99 -47.81
C LEU A 368 52.74 -91.38 -47.24
N LEU A 369 51.83 -91.99 -46.47
CA LEU A 369 51.99 -93.35 -45.94
C LEU A 369 52.08 -94.37 -47.09
N LEU A 370 51.16 -94.30 -48.05
CA LEU A 370 51.18 -95.14 -49.24
C LEU A 370 52.51 -94.98 -50.03
N ARG A 371 52.96 -93.73 -50.22
CA ARG A 371 54.27 -93.45 -50.87
C ARG A 371 55.46 -94.01 -50.07
N LYS A 372 55.43 -93.96 -48.74
CA LYS A 372 56.45 -94.58 -47.87
C LYS A 372 56.45 -96.10 -48.00
N GLN A 373 55.27 -96.73 -47.98
CA GLN A 373 55.11 -98.18 -48.17
C GLN A 373 55.61 -98.61 -49.56
N MET A 374 55.19 -97.94 -50.63
CA MET A 374 55.69 -98.21 -51.99
C MET A 374 57.21 -98.06 -52.07
N ARG A 375 57.79 -97.00 -51.48
CA ARG A 375 59.26 -96.82 -51.45
C ARG A 375 59.96 -97.94 -50.70
N ALA A 376 59.41 -98.42 -49.58
CA ALA A 376 59.95 -99.56 -48.85
C ALA A 376 59.89 -100.85 -49.68
N VAL A 377 58.76 -101.11 -50.37
CA VAL A 377 58.63 -102.24 -51.32
C VAL A 377 59.68 -102.15 -52.43
N THR A 378 59.89 -100.98 -53.04
CA THR A 378 60.93 -100.79 -54.07
C THR A 378 62.35 -101.05 -53.54
N VAL A 379 62.65 -100.69 -52.29
CA VAL A 379 63.95 -100.99 -51.64
C VAL A 379 64.13 -102.47 -51.35
N ILE A 380 63.08 -103.16 -50.88
CA ILE A 380 63.11 -104.62 -50.67
C ILE A 380 63.30 -105.35 -52.01
N GLN A 381 62.55 -104.95 -53.04
CA GLN A 381 62.67 -105.51 -54.39
C GLN A 381 64.05 -105.26 -55.02
N SER A 382 64.63 -104.07 -54.89
CA SER A 382 65.96 -103.78 -55.43
C SER A 382 67.07 -104.53 -54.69
N GLN A 383 66.98 -104.64 -53.36
CA GLN A 383 67.90 -105.43 -52.55
C GLN A 383 67.82 -106.93 -52.89
N CYS A 384 66.61 -107.46 -53.09
CA CYS A 384 66.40 -108.85 -53.52
C CYS A 384 66.97 -109.11 -54.92
N ARG A 385 66.71 -108.22 -55.89
CA ARG A 385 67.32 -108.28 -57.24
C ARG A 385 68.85 -108.23 -57.18
N ARG A 386 69.42 -107.35 -56.34
CA ARG A 386 70.89 -107.26 -56.11
C ARG A 386 71.45 -108.56 -55.51
N PHE A 387 70.75 -109.16 -54.56
CA PHE A 387 71.14 -110.45 -53.97
C PHE A 387 71.13 -111.57 -55.01
N LEU A 388 70.06 -111.71 -55.80
CA LEU A 388 69.96 -112.73 -56.86
C LEU A 388 71.05 -112.58 -57.93
N ALA A 389 71.32 -111.35 -58.40
CA ALA A 389 72.38 -111.08 -59.35
C ALA A 389 73.78 -111.38 -58.78
N SER A 390 74.03 -110.99 -57.52
CA SER A 390 75.30 -111.29 -56.82
C SER A 390 75.50 -112.79 -56.61
N HIS A 391 74.45 -113.51 -56.20
CA HIS A 391 74.47 -114.97 -56.05
C HIS A 391 74.73 -115.69 -57.39
N HIS A 392 74.10 -115.24 -58.48
CA HIS A 392 74.35 -115.76 -59.82
C HIS A 392 75.81 -115.53 -60.26
N TYR A 393 76.34 -114.31 -60.08
CA TYR A 393 77.74 -113.99 -60.35
C TYR A 393 78.71 -114.83 -59.49
N LEU A 394 78.43 -115.02 -58.21
CA LEU A 394 79.24 -115.86 -57.31
C LEU A 394 79.24 -117.33 -57.74
N ARG A 395 78.10 -117.86 -58.22
CA ARG A 395 78.00 -119.22 -58.77
C ARG A 395 78.81 -119.36 -60.05
N LEU A 396 78.72 -118.38 -60.96
CA LEU A 396 79.53 -118.31 -62.18
C LEU A 396 81.02 -118.20 -61.87
N LYS A 397 81.43 -117.35 -60.91
CA LYS A 397 82.82 -117.21 -60.47
C LYS A 397 83.37 -118.51 -59.88
N LYS A 398 82.60 -119.21 -59.04
CA LYS A 398 82.98 -120.54 -58.54
C LYS A 398 83.17 -121.53 -59.68
N ALA A 399 82.18 -121.66 -60.58
CA ALA A 399 82.26 -122.57 -61.73
C ALA A 399 83.46 -122.26 -62.64
N ALA A 400 83.69 -120.99 -62.97
CA ALA A 400 84.83 -120.56 -63.78
C ALA A 400 86.18 -120.91 -63.12
N ILE A 401 86.33 -120.68 -61.81
CA ILE A 401 87.55 -121.05 -61.06
C ILE A 401 87.73 -122.58 -61.06
N THR A 402 86.67 -123.37 -60.81
CA THR A 402 86.75 -124.84 -60.87
C THR A 402 87.21 -125.33 -62.25
N THR A 403 86.62 -124.80 -63.33
CA THR A 403 87.02 -125.13 -64.70
C THR A 403 88.44 -124.69 -65.02
N GLN A 404 88.87 -123.50 -64.58
CA GLN A 404 90.24 -123.02 -64.75
C GLN A 404 91.26 -123.89 -64.00
N CYS A 405 90.96 -124.33 -62.77
CA CYS A 405 91.81 -125.25 -62.01
C CYS A 405 91.87 -126.63 -62.68
N ALA A 406 90.75 -127.16 -63.16
CA ALA A 406 90.72 -128.42 -63.90
C ALA A 406 91.53 -128.33 -65.22
N TRP A 407 91.45 -127.20 -65.93
CA TRP A 407 92.21 -126.95 -67.16
C TRP A 407 93.72 -126.81 -66.89
N ARG A 408 94.13 -126.04 -65.86
CA ARG A 408 95.53 -125.96 -65.42
C ARG A 408 96.09 -127.33 -65.05
N GLY A 409 95.33 -128.13 -64.31
CA GLY A 409 95.68 -129.53 -64.00
C GLY A 409 95.71 -130.44 -65.24
N LYS A 410 94.95 -130.16 -66.30
CA LYS A 410 95.04 -130.86 -67.59
C LYS A 410 96.32 -130.46 -68.35
N LEU A 411 96.73 -129.19 -68.30
CA LEU A 411 97.96 -128.69 -68.91
C LEU A 411 99.21 -129.32 -68.29
N ALA A 412 99.34 -129.26 -66.95
CA ALA A 412 100.49 -129.85 -66.25
C ALA A 412 100.61 -131.37 -66.49
N ARG A 413 99.48 -132.08 -66.62
CA ARG A 413 99.45 -133.52 -67.00
C ARG A 413 99.76 -133.78 -68.48
N ARG A 414 99.82 -132.75 -69.33
CA ARG A 414 100.35 -132.83 -70.71
C ARG A 414 101.86 -132.59 -70.69
N GLU A 415 102.34 -131.58 -69.98
CA GLU A 415 103.78 -131.30 -69.83
C GLU A 415 104.52 -132.49 -69.20
N LEU A 416 103.96 -133.12 -68.17
CA LEU A 416 104.52 -134.35 -67.57
C LEU A 416 104.62 -135.53 -68.55
N ARG A 417 103.76 -135.59 -69.58
CA ARG A 417 103.89 -136.59 -70.66
C ARG A 417 105.02 -136.21 -71.62
N ASN A 418 105.10 -134.95 -72.03
CA ASN A 418 106.17 -134.47 -72.90
C ASN A 418 107.56 -134.72 -72.28
N ILE A 419 107.73 -134.41 -70.98
CA ILE A 419 108.98 -134.66 -70.25
C ILE A 419 109.30 -136.17 -70.18
N ARG A 420 108.28 -137.03 -69.99
CA ARG A 420 108.45 -138.50 -70.01
C ARG A 420 108.72 -139.09 -71.40
N MET A 421 108.40 -138.39 -72.48
CA MET A 421 108.79 -138.77 -73.85
C MET A 421 110.25 -138.39 -74.09
N ALA A 422 110.65 -137.15 -73.79
CA ALA A 422 112.02 -136.68 -73.95
C ALA A 422 113.04 -137.50 -73.12
N ALA A 423 112.63 -138.01 -71.95
CA ALA A 423 113.45 -138.87 -71.09
C ALA A 423 113.64 -140.31 -71.61
N LYS A 424 113.16 -140.68 -72.81
CA LYS A 424 113.36 -142.01 -73.42
C LYS A 424 114.42 -142.05 -74.51
N GLU A 425 114.74 -140.94 -75.17
CA GLU A 425 115.65 -140.93 -76.33
C GLU A 425 117.13 -140.88 -75.91
N THR A 426 117.42 -140.48 -74.67
CA THR A 426 118.76 -140.50 -74.06
C THR A 426 119.35 -141.90 -73.87
N GLY A 427 118.56 -142.97 -74.05
CA GLY A 427 119.05 -144.35 -73.98
C GLY A 427 119.78 -144.85 -75.23
N ALA A 428 119.54 -144.25 -76.41
CA ALA A 428 120.08 -144.74 -77.68
C ALA A 428 121.45 -144.13 -78.05
N LEU A 429 121.83 -143.00 -77.45
CA LEU A 429 123.08 -142.28 -77.78
C LEU A 429 124.34 -142.90 -77.16
N LEU A 430 124.19 -143.92 -76.30
CA LEU A 430 125.32 -144.63 -75.69
C LEU A 430 126.02 -145.59 -76.68
N GLU A 431 125.35 -145.99 -77.76
CA GLU A 431 125.95 -146.77 -78.86
C GLU A 431 126.69 -145.90 -79.90
N ALA A 432 126.52 -144.57 -79.87
CA ALA A 432 127.23 -143.66 -80.78
C ALA A 432 128.64 -143.29 -80.25
N ASN A 433 128.79 -143.20 -78.92
CA ASN A 433 130.03 -142.72 -78.31
C ASN A 433 131.21 -143.68 -78.50
N THR A 434 130.94 -144.99 -78.61
CA THR A 434 131.93 -146.04 -78.94
C THR A 434 132.58 -145.89 -80.32
N LYS A 435 132.11 -144.94 -81.15
CA LYS A 435 132.66 -144.65 -82.49
C LYS A 435 133.32 -143.29 -82.63
N LEU A 436 133.16 -142.37 -81.65
CA LEU A 436 133.81 -141.05 -81.64
C LEU A 436 134.61 -140.72 -80.37
N GLU A 437 134.65 -141.60 -79.35
CA GLU A 437 135.79 -141.66 -78.41
C GLU A 437 137.07 -142.26 -79.04
N LYS A 438 137.16 -142.22 -80.39
CA LYS A 438 138.41 -142.19 -81.15
C LYS A 438 138.89 -140.76 -81.48
N GLN A 439 138.14 -139.73 -81.09
CA GLN A 439 138.40 -138.30 -81.31
C GLN A 439 137.98 -137.50 -80.05
N VAL A 440 138.57 -137.88 -78.92
CA VAL A 440 138.44 -137.24 -77.60
C VAL A 440 139.19 -135.89 -77.59
N GLU A 441 139.22 -135.24 -76.44
CA GLU A 441 140.32 -134.40 -75.92
C GLU A 441 140.35 -132.90 -76.26
N GLU A 442 139.93 -132.42 -77.44
CA GLU A 442 140.08 -130.98 -77.73
C GLU A 442 139.00 -130.06 -77.13
N LEU A 443 139.38 -129.49 -75.98
CA LEU A 443 139.24 -128.07 -75.62
C LEU A 443 137.87 -127.53 -75.20
N THR A 444 137.41 -127.99 -74.04
CA THR A 444 136.62 -127.15 -73.12
C THR A 444 137.48 -126.05 -72.49
N TRP A 445 137.54 -124.85 -73.09
CA TRP A 445 138.19 -123.66 -72.50
C TRP A 445 137.41 -122.38 -72.90
N GLU A 446 137.36 -121.41 -71.97
CA GLU A 446 136.63 -120.13 -71.93
C GLU A 446 135.09 -120.20 -71.84
N LEU A 447 134.46 -120.04 -70.67
CA LEU A 447 134.37 -118.90 -69.73
C LEU A 447 133.50 -117.70 -70.15
N LYS A 448 132.33 -117.63 -69.48
CA LYS A 448 131.82 -116.45 -68.73
C LYS A 448 131.97 -115.06 -69.37
N LYS A 449 130.90 -114.58 -69.99
CA LYS A 449 130.57 -113.14 -70.06
C LYS A 449 129.04 -112.97 -70.17
N MET A 450 128.30 -112.08 -69.50
CA MET A 450 128.37 -111.34 -68.23
C MET A 450 127.22 -110.29 -68.32
N GLN A 451 126.33 -110.23 -67.33
CA GLN A 451 125.69 -109.00 -66.80
C GLN A 451 124.65 -108.16 -67.62
N ARG A 452 123.55 -107.78 -66.93
CA ARG A 452 123.13 -106.39 -66.54
C ARG A 452 121.82 -105.71 -67.02
N GLU A 453 121.07 -105.23 -65.99
CA GLU A 453 120.43 -103.89 -65.80
C GLU A 453 119.12 -103.43 -66.53
N LYS A 454 118.71 -102.17 -66.24
CA LYS A 454 117.35 -101.73 -65.80
C LYS A 454 116.74 -100.58 -66.65
N GLU A 455 115.42 -100.38 -66.52
CA GLU A 455 114.56 -99.15 -66.65
C GLU A 455 115.06 -97.83 -67.33
N LEU A 456 114.13 -97.09 -67.97
CA LEU A 456 114.05 -95.60 -67.87
C LEU A 456 112.62 -95.02 -68.09
N LEU A 457 112.46 -93.75 -68.52
CA LEU A 457 111.32 -92.86 -68.14
C LEU A 457 110.98 -91.72 -69.16
N MET A 458 109.93 -90.93 -68.85
CA MET A 458 109.52 -89.60 -69.40
C MET A 458 108.79 -89.53 -70.77
N LYS A 459 108.02 -88.48 -71.17
CA LYS A 459 107.62 -87.09 -70.71
C LYS A 459 106.24 -86.76 -71.40
N GLU A 460 105.47 -85.65 -71.34
CA GLU A 460 105.23 -84.36 -70.61
C GLU A 460 103.81 -83.84 -71.07
N GLY A 461 103.08 -82.80 -70.59
CA GLY A 461 103.07 -81.94 -69.39
C GLY A 461 102.59 -80.48 -69.66
N GLY A 462 101.47 -80.00 -69.08
CA GLY A 462 101.05 -78.57 -69.15
C GLY A 462 99.61 -78.20 -68.71
N GLY A 463 99.42 -77.12 -67.93
CA GLY A 463 98.17 -76.30 -67.97
C GLY A 463 97.08 -76.46 -66.87
N THR A 464 97.44 -76.27 -65.60
CA THR A 464 96.57 -75.87 -64.45
C THR A 464 95.35 -74.96 -64.74
N LYS A 465 94.22 -74.94 -63.98
CA LYS A 465 93.92 -75.35 -62.57
C LYS A 465 92.40 -75.60 -62.36
N ASN A 466 92.03 -76.59 -61.53
CA ASN A 466 90.68 -76.75 -60.93
C ASN A 466 90.63 -76.08 -59.52
N ILE A 467 89.64 -76.19 -58.62
CA ILE A 467 89.05 -77.35 -57.87
C ILE A 467 87.80 -76.78 -57.12
N ALA A 468 86.57 -77.29 -57.24
CA ALA A 468 85.85 -78.26 -56.37
C ALA A 468 85.88 -78.00 -54.83
N GLY A 469 84.89 -78.38 -53.99
CA GLY A 469 83.58 -79.03 -54.21
C GLY A 469 82.88 -79.41 -52.88
N GLN A 470 81.66 -79.97 -52.97
CA GLN A 470 80.95 -80.84 -52.00
C GLN A 470 80.86 -80.52 -50.46
N VAL A 471 79.63 -80.19 -50.03
CA VAL A 471 78.86 -80.65 -48.82
C VAL A 471 79.49 -81.86 -48.09
N PRO A 472 79.67 -81.94 -46.73
CA PRO A 472 78.54 -82.14 -45.78
C PRO A 472 78.69 -81.89 -44.21
N ILE A 473 77.55 -82.04 -43.48
CA ILE A 473 77.36 -82.77 -42.16
C ILE A 473 77.62 -82.11 -40.73
N ILE A 474 76.50 -81.87 -39.99
CA ILE A 474 76.12 -82.28 -38.58
C ILE A 474 76.69 -81.61 -37.26
N LYS A 475 75.76 -81.31 -36.30
CA LYS A 475 75.87 -81.11 -34.79
C LYS A 475 76.57 -79.83 -34.23
N GLU A 476 76.30 -79.27 -33.01
CA GLU A 476 75.17 -79.33 -32.02
C GLU A 476 75.17 -78.09 -31.05
N VAL A 477 74.15 -77.96 -30.18
CA VAL A 477 73.76 -76.92 -29.15
C VAL A 477 74.83 -76.70 -28.02
N PRO A 478 75.07 -75.52 -27.34
CA PRO A 478 74.16 -74.64 -26.52
C PRO A 478 74.25 -73.09 -26.71
N VAL A 479 73.20 -72.25 -26.49
CA VAL A 479 72.53 -71.68 -25.27
C VAL A 479 73.24 -70.51 -24.56
N ILE A 480 72.55 -69.34 -24.48
CA ILE A 480 72.39 -68.42 -23.32
C ILE A 480 71.24 -67.42 -23.64
N ASP A 481 70.59 -66.85 -22.62
CA ASP A 481 69.24 -66.26 -22.68
C ASP A 481 69.09 -64.88 -23.34
N ASN A 482 67.88 -64.59 -23.84
CA ASN A 482 67.48 -63.26 -24.34
C ASN A 482 65.99 -62.91 -24.04
N GLU A 483 65.38 -63.52 -23.02
CA GLU A 483 63.95 -63.28 -22.69
C GLU A 483 63.71 -61.99 -21.88
N PHE A 484 64.71 -61.54 -21.12
CA PHE A 484 64.59 -60.37 -20.24
C PHE A 484 64.49 -59.04 -21.02
N MET A 485 65.32 -58.88 -22.07
CA MET A 485 65.34 -57.66 -22.89
C MET A 485 63.99 -57.38 -23.57
N VAL A 486 63.32 -58.41 -24.09
CA VAL A 486 62.05 -58.28 -24.82
C VAL A 486 60.92 -57.82 -23.90
N LYS A 487 60.89 -58.31 -22.65
CA LYS A 487 59.92 -57.88 -21.62
C LYS A 487 60.14 -56.42 -21.23
N LEU A 488 61.39 -56.04 -20.96
CA LEU A 488 61.74 -54.67 -20.58
C LEU A 488 61.40 -53.64 -21.67
N THR A 489 61.56 -53.99 -22.95
CA THR A 489 61.13 -53.13 -24.07
C THR A 489 59.61 -52.99 -24.17
N ALA A 490 58.86 -54.08 -23.97
CA ALA A 490 57.40 -54.07 -24.09
C ALA A 490 56.72 -53.24 -22.97
N GLU A 491 57.22 -53.32 -21.74
CA GLU A 491 56.72 -52.48 -20.63
C GLU A 491 57.04 -50.99 -20.85
N ASN A 492 58.21 -50.67 -21.40
CA ASN A 492 58.57 -49.29 -21.76
C ASN A 492 57.67 -48.68 -22.84
N GLU A 493 57.23 -49.46 -23.84
CA GLU A 493 56.25 -48.99 -24.83
C GLU A 493 54.85 -48.81 -24.24
N GLN A 494 54.41 -49.72 -23.37
CA GLN A 494 53.12 -49.58 -22.66
C GLN A 494 53.10 -48.36 -21.74
N LEU A 495 54.17 -48.09 -21.00
CA LEU A 495 54.29 -46.89 -20.16
C LEU A 495 54.27 -45.60 -20.99
N LYS A 496 54.98 -45.54 -22.13
CA LYS A 496 54.92 -44.38 -23.04
C LYS A 496 53.52 -44.14 -23.63
N ALA A 497 52.80 -45.21 -23.96
CA ALA A 497 51.41 -45.12 -24.42
C ALA A 497 50.45 -44.68 -23.30
N LEU A 498 50.72 -45.05 -22.05
CA LEU A 498 49.93 -44.61 -20.89
C LEU A 498 50.17 -43.13 -20.58
N VAL A 499 51.43 -42.67 -20.62
CA VAL A 499 51.79 -41.26 -20.40
C VAL A 499 51.11 -40.34 -21.42
N THR A 500 51.25 -40.62 -22.72
CA THR A 500 50.57 -39.82 -23.77
C THR A 500 49.05 -39.84 -23.69
N SER A 501 48.45 -40.92 -23.15
CA SER A 501 47.01 -41.00 -22.86
C SER A 501 46.60 -40.16 -21.64
N LEU A 502 47.49 -39.97 -20.67
CA LEU A 502 47.27 -39.13 -19.49
C LEU A 502 47.51 -37.64 -19.81
N GLU A 503 48.58 -37.30 -20.52
CA GLU A 503 48.86 -35.94 -21.01
C GLU A 503 47.68 -35.38 -21.81
N LYS A 504 47.15 -36.19 -22.74
CA LYS A 504 45.96 -35.80 -23.52
C LYS A 504 44.72 -35.60 -22.65
N LYS A 505 44.52 -36.39 -21.60
CA LYS A 505 43.40 -36.19 -20.66
C LYS A 505 43.56 -34.93 -19.83
N ILE A 506 44.79 -34.61 -19.40
CA ILE A 506 45.09 -33.37 -18.66
C ILE A 506 44.76 -32.16 -19.53
N GLU A 507 45.19 -32.17 -20.80
CA GLU A 507 44.88 -31.15 -21.80
C GLU A 507 43.36 -30.99 -22.04
N GLU A 508 42.63 -32.10 -22.17
CA GLU A 508 41.17 -32.10 -22.31
C GLU A 508 40.46 -31.57 -21.02
N THR A 509 40.97 -31.86 -19.83
CA THR A 509 40.43 -31.31 -18.57
C THR A 509 40.75 -29.83 -18.37
N ASN A 510 41.91 -29.35 -18.83
CA ASN A 510 42.29 -27.94 -18.74
C ASN A 510 41.43 -27.07 -19.67
N LYS A 511 41.16 -27.54 -20.89
CA LYS A 511 40.20 -26.86 -21.78
C LYS A 511 38.78 -26.82 -21.21
N LEU A 512 38.35 -27.90 -20.55
CA LEU A 512 37.06 -27.93 -19.87
C LEU A 512 37.00 -26.98 -18.65
N SER A 513 38.11 -26.79 -17.92
CA SER A 513 38.15 -25.84 -16.79
C SER A 513 38.22 -24.38 -17.25
N GLU A 514 38.92 -24.06 -18.35
CA GLU A 514 38.86 -22.74 -18.98
C GLU A 514 37.47 -22.39 -19.51
N GLU A 515 36.77 -23.32 -20.17
CA GLU A 515 35.37 -23.11 -20.59
C GLU A 515 34.44 -22.89 -19.40
N ARG A 516 34.64 -23.63 -18.29
CA ARG A 516 33.90 -23.42 -17.04
C ARG A 516 34.18 -22.05 -16.43
N LEU A 517 35.43 -21.59 -16.44
CA LEU A 517 35.82 -20.28 -15.91
C LEU A 517 35.18 -19.14 -16.71
N LYS A 518 35.18 -19.23 -18.04
CA LYS A 518 34.49 -18.27 -18.92
C LYS A 518 32.98 -18.27 -18.71
N GLN A 519 32.35 -19.43 -18.54
CA GLN A 519 30.92 -19.54 -18.21
C GLN A 519 30.59 -18.94 -16.84
N ALA A 520 31.51 -19.01 -15.87
CA ALA A 520 31.36 -18.37 -14.56
C ALA A 520 31.43 -16.84 -14.67
N SER A 521 32.46 -16.27 -15.31
CA SER A 521 32.57 -14.81 -15.45
C SER A 521 31.43 -14.21 -16.29
N GLU A 522 30.97 -14.92 -17.32
CA GLU A 522 29.83 -14.49 -18.13
C GLU A 522 28.48 -14.60 -17.37
N ALA A 523 28.41 -15.42 -16.31
CA ALA A 523 27.28 -15.44 -15.39
C ALA A 523 27.36 -14.31 -14.35
N GLU A 524 28.55 -14.02 -13.82
CA GLU A 524 28.77 -12.90 -12.89
C GLU A 524 28.45 -11.54 -13.54
N MET A 525 28.87 -11.32 -14.79
CA MET A 525 28.48 -10.11 -15.54
C MET A 525 26.95 -9.97 -15.67
N LYS A 526 26.23 -11.05 -15.96
CA LYS A 526 24.76 -11.04 -16.04
C LYS A 526 24.09 -10.84 -14.69
N ILE A 527 24.71 -11.27 -13.59
CA ILE A 527 24.25 -10.97 -12.23
C ILE A 527 24.43 -9.47 -11.91
N ILE A 528 25.52 -8.85 -12.37
CA ILE A 528 25.75 -7.40 -12.21
C ILE A 528 24.76 -6.57 -13.07
N GLU A 529 24.49 -6.99 -14.32
CA GLU A 529 23.42 -6.39 -15.14
C GLU A 529 22.04 -6.54 -14.49
N LEU A 530 21.70 -7.73 -13.97
CA LEU A 530 20.43 -7.96 -13.27
C LEU A 530 20.32 -7.12 -11.98
N LYS A 531 21.40 -6.98 -11.21
CA LYS A 531 21.42 -6.16 -9.99
C LYS A 531 21.23 -4.67 -10.29
N THR A 532 21.93 -4.15 -11.30
CA THR A 532 21.75 -2.74 -11.72
C THR A 532 20.41 -2.49 -12.41
N ALA A 533 19.83 -3.50 -13.08
CA ALA A 533 18.46 -3.44 -13.59
C ALA A 533 17.40 -3.50 -12.46
N MET A 534 17.65 -4.24 -11.37
CA MET A 534 16.80 -4.22 -10.18
C MET A 534 16.81 -2.85 -9.50
N GLN A 535 17.98 -2.25 -9.26
CA GLN A 535 18.07 -0.92 -8.62
C GLN A 535 17.32 0.15 -9.43
N ARG A 536 17.45 0.14 -10.76
CA ARG A 536 16.68 1.03 -11.68
C ARG A 536 15.18 0.73 -11.76
N LEU A 537 14.72 -0.42 -11.25
CA LEU A 537 13.30 -0.74 -11.09
C LEU A 537 12.79 -0.34 -9.70
N GLU A 538 13.60 -0.50 -8.65
CA GLU A 538 13.32 -0.05 -7.29
C GLU A 538 13.19 1.49 -7.25
N GLU A 539 14.12 2.21 -7.88
CA GLU A 539 14.09 3.66 -8.12
C GLU A 539 12.78 4.09 -8.82
N LYS A 540 12.43 3.44 -9.93
CA LYS A 540 11.17 3.73 -10.67
C LYS A 540 9.90 3.32 -9.94
N ILE A 541 9.96 2.39 -9.00
CA ILE A 541 8.82 2.05 -8.13
C ILE A 541 8.67 3.17 -7.09
N SER A 542 9.76 3.65 -6.49
CA SER A 542 9.75 4.84 -5.62
C SER A 542 9.17 6.06 -6.33
N ASP A 543 9.64 6.39 -7.53
CA ASP A 543 9.12 7.50 -8.35
C ASP A 543 7.60 7.35 -8.55
N MET A 544 7.15 6.18 -9.03
CA MET A 544 5.74 5.91 -9.31
C MET A 544 4.87 5.87 -8.04
N GLU A 545 5.43 5.52 -6.88
CA GLU A 545 4.75 5.67 -5.59
C GLU A 545 4.65 7.13 -5.13
N THR A 546 5.63 7.99 -5.45
CA THR A 546 5.48 9.44 -5.24
C THR A 546 4.45 10.04 -6.19
N GLU A 547 4.39 9.61 -7.45
CA GLU A 547 3.33 10.01 -8.38
C GLU A 547 1.94 9.58 -7.87
N ASP A 548 1.76 8.35 -7.37
CA ASP A 548 0.47 7.90 -6.83
C ASP A 548 0.09 8.66 -5.53
N LYS A 549 1.05 9.01 -4.67
CA LYS A 549 0.83 9.90 -3.51
C LYS A 549 0.38 11.29 -3.95
N ILE A 550 1.07 11.90 -4.92
CA ILE A 550 0.71 13.22 -5.49
C ILE A 550 -0.66 13.16 -6.16
N LEU A 551 -0.97 12.11 -6.92
CA LEU A 551 -2.28 11.92 -7.57
C LEU A 551 -3.42 11.75 -6.56
N ARG A 552 -3.19 11.06 -5.43
CA ARG A 552 -4.16 10.95 -4.33
C ARG A 552 -4.38 12.30 -3.64
N GLN A 553 -3.32 13.06 -3.38
CA GLN A 553 -3.42 14.41 -2.82
C GLN A 553 -4.20 15.35 -3.76
N LYS A 554 -3.92 15.27 -5.07
CA LYS A 554 -4.65 16.02 -6.11
C LYS A 554 -6.10 15.57 -6.27
N ALA A 555 -6.42 14.29 -6.00
CA ALA A 555 -7.79 13.77 -5.97
C ALA A 555 -8.57 14.22 -4.73
N LEU A 556 -7.91 14.35 -3.57
CA LEU A 556 -8.51 14.93 -2.36
C LEU A 556 -8.83 16.43 -2.55
N LEU A 557 -7.88 17.19 -3.10
CA LEU A 557 -8.03 18.63 -3.37
C LEU A 557 -9.03 18.95 -4.50
N SER A 558 -9.39 17.98 -5.36
CA SER A 558 -10.37 18.15 -6.45
C SER A 558 -11.74 17.53 -6.18
N ALA A 559 -11.97 16.97 -4.99
CA ALA A 559 -13.29 16.52 -4.56
C ALA A 559 -14.19 17.74 -4.27
N PRO A 560 -15.31 17.94 -4.99
CA PRO A 560 -16.21 19.05 -4.70
C PRO A 560 -16.88 18.82 -3.34
N SER A 561 -16.63 19.73 -2.39
CA SER A 561 -17.22 19.66 -1.06
C SER A 561 -18.74 19.68 -1.14
N ARG A 562 -19.35 18.52 -0.84
CA ARG A 562 -20.81 18.33 -0.86
C ARG A 562 -21.43 19.00 0.36
N LYS A 563 -21.44 20.33 0.38
CA LYS A 563 -22.16 21.14 1.36
C LYS A 563 -23.59 20.63 1.44
N MET A 564 -24.03 20.25 2.64
CA MET A 564 -25.41 19.86 2.86
C MET A 564 -26.30 21.07 2.59
N SER A 565 -27.27 20.91 1.69
CA SER A 565 -28.42 21.79 1.63
C SER A 565 -29.23 21.60 2.93
N PRO A 566 -29.71 22.66 3.59
CA PRO A 566 -30.65 22.49 4.69
C PRO A 566 -31.98 21.97 4.12
N GLU A 567 -32.44 20.81 4.59
CA GLU A 567 -33.78 20.35 4.23
C GLU A 567 -34.86 21.16 4.95
N SER A 568 -35.98 21.33 4.26
CA SER A 568 -37.12 22.11 4.72
C SER A 568 -37.76 21.51 5.97
N SER A 569 -38.10 22.35 6.93
CA SER A 569 -38.95 22.01 8.06
C SER A 569 -40.32 21.48 7.58
N PHE A 570 -40.57 20.18 7.74
CA PHE A 570 -41.93 19.67 7.73
C PHE A 570 -42.64 20.09 9.03
N ALA A 571 -43.88 20.55 8.93
CA ALA A 571 -44.63 21.06 10.07
C ALA A 571 -45.01 19.92 11.04
N SER A 572 -44.70 20.10 12.32
CA SER A 572 -45.20 19.23 13.40
C SER A 572 -46.67 19.56 13.68
N SER A 573 -47.55 18.58 13.47
CA SER A 573 -48.90 18.60 14.03
C SER A 573 -48.93 17.70 15.26
N THR A 574 -49.06 18.30 16.45
CA THR A 574 -49.21 17.60 17.72
C THR A 574 -50.67 17.18 17.96
N PRO A 575 -50.93 15.93 18.34
CA PRO A 575 -52.18 15.54 19.01
C PRO A 575 -52.00 15.66 20.53
N LEU A 576 -52.90 16.40 21.19
CA LEU A 576 -53.05 16.40 22.64
C LEU A 576 -54.04 15.30 23.09
N GLN A 577 -54.00 14.97 24.38
CA GLN A 577 -54.82 13.91 24.98
C GLN A 577 -56.32 14.27 25.04
N ASN A 578 -57.20 13.28 24.77
CA ASN A 578 -58.21 12.72 25.70
C ASN A 578 -59.42 12.13 24.97
N GLY A 579 -60.16 11.25 25.66
CA GLY A 579 -61.59 11.01 25.39
C GLY A 579 -62.01 9.58 25.08
N ASN A 580 -62.56 8.89 26.07
CA ASN A 580 -63.26 7.60 25.91
C ASN A 580 -64.52 7.76 25.04
N HIS A 581 -64.84 6.78 24.19
CA HIS A 581 -65.83 5.74 24.55
C HIS A 581 -65.95 4.61 23.51
N ALA A 582 -66.48 3.47 23.95
CA ALA A 582 -66.53 2.21 23.21
C ALA A 582 -67.72 2.06 22.25
N GLN A 583 -67.59 1.12 21.30
CA GLN A 583 -68.67 0.17 21.00
C GLN A 583 -68.10 -1.20 20.57
N LEU A 584 -68.97 -2.22 20.53
CA LEU A 584 -68.60 -3.65 20.59
C LEU A 584 -68.87 -4.43 19.29
N ASN A 585 -68.37 -5.69 19.29
CA ASN A 585 -68.89 -6.87 18.58
C ASN A 585 -68.63 -7.00 17.06
N SER A 586 -68.65 -8.20 16.46
CA SER A 586 -68.30 -9.56 16.95
C SER A 586 -68.32 -10.57 15.78
N GLY A 587 -67.62 -11.71 15.92
CA GLY A 587 -68.02 -12.96 15.25
C GLY A 587 -67.33 -13.34 13.90
N PRO A 588 -67.49 -14.61 13.44
CA PRO A 588 -66.32 -15.33 12.91
C PRO A 588 -66.48 -16.27 11.67
N SER A 589 -65.39 -16.39 10.91
CA SER A 589 -64.79 -17.64 10.37
C SER A 589 -65.53 -18.58 9.38
N LYS A 590 -64.92 -18.76 8.19
CA LYS A 590 -64.61 -20.04 7.46
C LYS A 590 -63.82 -19.68 6.18
N ARG A 591 -62.59 -20.19 5.93
CA ARG A 591 -62.16 -21.52 5.40
C ARG A 591 -62.61 -21.80 3.96
N PHE A 592 -61.76 -22.31 3.05
CA PHE A 592 -60.32 -22.73 3.10
C PHE A 592 -59.43 -21.71 2.31
N GLY A 593 -58.27 -21.95 1.67
CA GLY A 593 -57.34 -23.08 1.38
C GLY A 593 -56.58 -22.79 0.06
N ARG A 594 -55.33 -23.19 -0.23
CA ARG A 594 -54.25 -23.96 0.43
C ARG A 594 -53.02 -23.06 0.61
N GLU A 595 -52.35 -23.01 1.76
CA GLU A 595 -51.17 -23.83 2.11
C GLU A 595 -50.00 -23.82 1.11
N ASP A 596 -48.91 -23.14 1.49
CA ASP A 596 -47.53 -23.51 1.14
C ASP A 596 -46.66 -23.42 2.41
N SER A 597 -45.87 -24.45 2.70
CA SER A 597 -45.59 -24.89 4.07
C SER A 597 -44.16 -24.59 4.56
N ARG A 598 -43.80 -23.30 4.68
CA ARG A 598 -42.51 -22.89 5.31
C ARG A 598 -42.60 -21.88 6.47
N MET A 599 -43.67 -21.10 6.62
CA MET A 599 -43.81 -20.13 7.72
C MET A 599 -44.40 -20.73 9.01
N ARG A 600 -43.68 -21.65 9.68
CA ARG A 600 -44.11 -22.14 11.01
C ARG A 600 -43.01 -22.48 12.02
N ARG A 601 -41.91 -21.72 12.04
CA ARG A 601 -40.91 -21.78 13.12
C ARG A 601 -40.37 -20.43 13.64
N SER A 602 -40.84 -19.30 13.09
CA SER A 602 -40.27 -17.96 13.31
C SER A 602 -41.20 -16.95 14.00
N LYS A 603 -42.20 -17.43 14.75
CA LYS A 603 -43.22 -16.57 15.43
C LYS A 603 -43.40 -16.83 16.93
N ILE A 604 -42.53 -17.62 17.56
CA ILE A 604 -42.64 -17.99 18.98
C ILE A 604 -41.57 -17.29 19.84
N GLU A 605 -40.41 -16.96 19.27
CA GLU A 605 -39.23 -16.46 20.01
C GLU A 605 -39.18 -14.93 20.20
N LEU A 606 -39.97 -14.14 19.46
CA LEU A 606 -39.87 -12.67 19.48
C LEU A 606 -40.15 -12.00 20.86
N PRO A 607 -41.17 -12.41 21.65
CA PRO A 607 -41.47 -11.70 22.90
C PRO A 607 -40.35 -11.74 23.94
N GLN A 608 -39.68 -12.89 24.10
CA GLN A 608 -38.59 -13.08 25.08
C GLN A 608 -37.33 -12.28 24.72
N ALA A 609 -37.16 -11.88 23.46
CA ALA A 609 -36.00 -11.08 23.05
C ALA A 609 -36.03 -9.66 23.63
N GLN A 610 -37.21 -9.09 23.89
CA GLN A 610 -37.33 -7.69 24.33
C GLN A 610 -36.91 -7.51 25.80
N GLU A 611 -37.42 -8.36 26.70
CA GLU A 611 -37.05 -8.37 28.13
C GLU A 611 -35.55 -8.67 28.34
N GLY A 612 -34.97 -9.47 27.44
CA GLY A 612 -33.53 -9.70 27.36
C GLY A 612 -32.73 -8.45 26.98
N VAL A 613 -33.18 -7.67 25.99
CA VAL A 613 -32.49 -6.43 25.57
C VAL A 613 -32.41 -5.42 26.72
N ASP A 614 -33.50 -5.20 27.45
CA ASP A 614 -33.51 -4.22 28.55
C ASP A 614 -32.66 -4.68 29.74
N SER A 615 -32.63 -6.00 30.02
CA SER A 615 -31.73 -6.61 31.01
C SER A 615 -30.25 -6.46 30.62
N LEU A 616 -29.92 -6.69 29.35
CA LEU A 616 -28.57 -6.51 28.80
C LEU A 616 -28.11 -5.05 28.91
N ILE A 617 -28.99 -4.09 28.60
CA ILE A 617 -28.70 -2.66 28.70
C ILE A 617 -28.43 -2.27 30.15
N LYS A 618 -29.29 -2.68 31.10
CA LYS A 618 -29.10 -2.36 32.52
C LYS A 618 -27.73 -2.82 33.06
N CYS A 619 -27.29 -4.02 32.65
CA CYS A 619 -25.97 -4.54 33.00
C CYS A 619 -24.83 -3.78 32.28
N THR A 620 -24.95 -3.57 30.97
CA THR A 620 -23.86 -3.00 30.13
C THR A 620 -23.69 -1.48 30.21
N THR A 621 -24.64 -0.76 30.84
CA THR A 621 -24.45 0.64 31.26
C THR A 621 -23.47 0.77 32.45
N GLN A 622 -23.23 -0.31 33.21
CA GLN A 622 -22.21 -0.34 34.25
C GLN A 622 -20.81 -0.61 33.67
N ASN A 623 -19.74 -0.19 34.37
CA ASN A 623 -18.38 -0.59 34.00
C ASN A 623 -18.15 -2.06 34.40
N LEU A 624 -18.30 -2.96 33.42
CA LEU A 624 -18.13 -4.41 33.58
C LEU A 624 -16.65 -4.86 33.46
N GLY A 625 -15.72 -3.92 33.29
CA GLY A 625 -14.28 -4.17 33.23
C GLY A 625 -13.83 -5.07 32.08
N PHE A 626 -12.74 -5.80 32.34
CA PHE A 626 -11.97 -6.54 31.34
C PHE A 626 -11.70 -7.98 31.81
N SER A 627 -11.60 -8.91 30.87
CA SER A 627 -11.26 -10.32 31.09
C SER A 627 -10.29 -10.77 30.01
N GLN A 628 -9.13 -11.32 30.39
CA GLN A 628 -8.02 -11.62 29.47
C GLN A 628 -7.66 -10.40 28.57
N GLU A 629 -7.52 -9.23 29.18
CA GLU A 629 -7.23 -7.94 28.50
C GLU A 629 -8.30 -7.50 27.47
N LYS A 630 -9.45 -8.17 27.39
CA LYS A 630 -10.56 -7.82 26.47
C LYS A 630 -11.78 -7.27 27.21
N PRO A 631 -12.50 -6.29 26.64
CA PRO A 631 -13.66 -5.67 27.28
C PRO A 631 -14.87 -6.61 27.40
N VAL A 632 -15.38 -6.78 28.62
CA VAL A 632 -16.45 -7.74 28.94
C VAL A 632 -17.81 -7.32 28.36
N ALA A 633 -18.15 -6.04 28.41
CA ALA A 633 -19.44 -5.57 27.90
C ALA A 633 -19.55 -5.76 26.38
N ALA A 634 -18.52 -5.39 25.61
CA ALA A 634 -18.45 -5.61 24.17
C ALA A 634 -18.63 -7.08 23.76
N PHE A 635 -17.93 -8.01 24.44
CA PHE A 635 -18.05 -9.45 24.19
C PHE A 635 -19.43 -9.99 24.56
N THR A 636 -20.00 -9.53 25.69
CA THR A 636 -21.33 -9.94 26.16
C THR A 636 -22.43 -9.45 25.21
N ILE A 637 -22.38 -8.19 24.77
CA ILE A 637 -23.27 -7.64 23.74
C ILE A 637 -23.15 -8.46 22.45
N TYR A 638 -21.93 -8.76 22.01
CA TYR A 638 -21.70 -9.56 20.81
C TYR A 638 -22.33 -10.97 20.89
N LYS A 639 -22.08 -11.74 21.96
CA LYS A 639 -22.71 -13.07 22.15
C LYS A 639 -24.25 -12.96 22.12
N CYS A 640 -24.84 -11.94 22.75
CA CYS A 640 -26.29 -11.72 22.73
C CYS A 640 -26.84 -11.46 21.33
N LEU A 641 -26.20 -10.57 20.55
CA LEU A 641 -26.62 -10.25 19.17
C LEU A 641 -26.52 -11.46 18.23
N VAL A 642 -25.51 -12.32 18.41
CA VAL A 642 -25.36 -13.56 17.64
C VAL A 642 -26.40 -14.61 18.04
N HIS A 643 -26.65 -14.78 19.35
CA HIS A 643 -27.63 -15.73 19.87
C HIS A 643 -29.06 -15.38 19.44
N TRP A 644 -29.49 -14.14 19.67
CA TRP A 644 -30.80 -13.62 19.23
C TRP A 644 -30.90 -13.40 17.71
N ARG A 645 -29.83 -13.68 16.94
CA ARG A 645 -29.75 -13.53 15.47
C ARG A 645 -30.13 -12.14 14.96
N THR A 646 -29.94 -11.07 15.73
CA THR A 646 -30.32 -9.71 15.33
C THR A 646 -29.58 -9.24 14.07
N LEU A 647 -28.39 -9.80 13.81
CA LEU A 647 -27.61 -9.60 12.58
C LEU A 647 -28.33 -10.13 11.31
N GLU A 648 -29.16 -11.17 11.45
CA GLU A 648 -29.95 -11.79 10.37
C GLU A 648 -31.35 -11.15 10.22
N ALA A 649 -31.75 -10.25 11.13
CA ALA A 649 -33.10 -9.72 11.22
C ALA A 649 -33.38 -8.56 10.25
N GLU A 650 -34.55 -8.57 9.60
CA GLU A 650 -34.98 -7.49 8.70
C GLU A 650 -35.45 -6.23 9.45
N ARG A 651 -35.86 -6.38 10.71
CA ARG A 651 -36.21 -5.30 11.67
C ARG A 651 -35.87 -5.75 13.08
N THR A 652 -35.33 -4.84 13.90
CA THR A 652 -35.10 -5.02 15.34
C THR A 652 -34.87 -3.65 15.98
N SER A 653 -35.34 -3.42 17.21
CA SER A 653 -35.02 -2.22 18.00
C SER A 653 -33.77 -2.39 18.87
N ALA A 654 -33.18 -3.60 18.92
CA ALA A 654 -32.04 -3.88 19.80
C ALA A 654 -30.81 -3.02 19.44
N PHE A 655 -30.63 -2.71 18.15
CA PHE A 655 -29.57 -1.80 17.70
C PHE A 655 -29.83 -0.37 18.15
N ASP A 656 -31.05 0.16 17.98
CA ASP A 656 -31.41 1.52 18.39
C ASP A 656 -31.25 1.72 19.90
N ASN A 657 -31.69 0.75 20.71
CA ASN A 657 -31.56 0.79 22.16
C ASN A 657 -30.07 0.73 22.61
N LEU A 658 -29.24 -0.09 21.97
CA LEU A 658 -27.79 -0.14 22.23
C LEU A 658 -27.08 1.15 21.82
N ILE A 659 -27.48 1.77 20.70
CA ILE A 659 -26.98 3.07 20.26
C ILE A 659 -27.37 4.18 21.24
N GLN A 660 -28.60 4.16 21.77
CA GLN A 660 -29.03 5.11 22.79
C GLN A 660 -28.24 4.94 24.11
N MET A 661 -27.98 3.69 24.53
CA MET A 661 -27.15 3.39 25.70
C MET A 661 -25.72 3.95 25.52
N ILE A 662 -25.04 3.60 24.42
CA ILE A 662 -23.70 4.13 24.11
C ILE A 662 -23.73 5.67 24.01
N GLY A 663 -24.79 6.24 23.44
CA GLY A 663 -25.00 7.69 23.38
C GLY A 663 -25.03 8.36 24.76
N SER A 664 -25.81 7.81 25.70
CA SER A 664 -25.93 8.34 27.07
C SER A 664 -24.65 8.20 27.90
N SER A 665 -23.88 7.12 27.70
CA SER A 665 -22.57 6.94 28.30
C SER A 665 -21.57 8.04 27.91
N LEU A 666 -21.80 8.77 26.82
CA LEU A 666 -20.90 9.79 26.26
C LEU A 666 -21.29 11.23 26.61
N GLU A 667 -22.08 11.41 27.68
CA GLU A 667 -22.35 12.71 28.30
C GLU A 667 -21.19 13.16 29.22
N LYS A 668 -20.47 12.22 29.86
CA LYS A 668 -19.32 12.48 30.75
C LYS A 668 -18.01 12.69 29.97
N GLN A 669 -17.88 13.78 29.22
CA GLN A 669 -16.78 13.94 28.26
C GLN A 669 -15.42 14.35 28.86
N ASP A 670 -15.39 14.94 30.06
CA ASP A 670 -14.13 15.27 30.76
C ASP A 670 -13.47 14.06 31.48
N ASP A 671 -14.14 12.90 31.54
CA ASP A 671 -13.66 11.69 32.21
C ASP A 671 -12.90 10.78 31.22
N ASN A 672 -11.58 10.96 31.14
CA ASN A 672 -10.72 10.21 30.21
C ASN A 672 -10.65 8.71 30.49
N ASP A 673 -10.87 8.25 31.73
CA ASP A 673 -10.88 6.81 32.07
C ASP A 673 -12.15 6.16 31.51
N HIS A 674 -13.31 6.75 31.82
CA HIS A 674 -14.60 6.32 31.28
C HIS A 674 -14.64 6.43 29.74
N MET A 675 -14.02 7.45 29.14
CA MET A 675 -13.86 7.52 27.67
C MET A 675 -12.95 6.40 27.12
N ALA A 676 -11.83 6.08 27.79
CA ALA A 676 -10.93 5.01 27.37
C ALA A 676 -11.63 3.63 27.45
N TYR A 677 -12.36 3.35 28.53
CA TYR A 677 -13.22 2.17 28.66
C TYR A 677 -14.20 2.03 27.48
N TRP A 678 -14.91 3.11 27.13
CA TRP A 678 -15.84 3.09 26.01
C TRP A 678 -15.16 3.02 24.64
N LEU A 679 -13.94 3.52 24.47
CA LEU A 679 -13.15 3.34 23.24
C LEU A 679 -12.78 1.87 23.03
N SER A 680 -12.32 1.17 24.07
CA SER A 680 -12.03 -0.26 24.02
C SER A 680 -13.28 -1.08 23.73
N ASN A 681 -14.39 -0.78 24.41
CA ASN A 681 -15.65 -1.50 24.20
C ASN A 681 -16.21 -1.31 22.78
N THR A 682 -16.27 -0.07 22.28
CA THR A 682 -16.83 0.21 20.95
C THR A 682 -15.94 -0.32 19.83
N SER A 683 -14.61 -0.23 19.95
CA SER A 683 -13.68 -0.78 18.96
C SER A 683 -13.67 -2.31 18.93
N ALA A 684 -13.71 -2.98 20.09
CA ALA A 684 -13.82 -4.44 20.17
C ALA A 684 -15.17 -4.97 19.63
N LEU A 685 -16.28 -4.29 19.94
CA LEU A 685 -17.59 -4.65 19.38
C LEU A 685 -17.61 -4.46 17.86
N LEU A 686 -17.02 -3.38 17.34
CA LEU A 686 -16.89 -3.13 15.90
C LEU A 686 -16.06 -4.23 15.22
N PHE A 687 -14.96 -4.66 15.85
CA PHE A 687 -14.11 -5.76 15.40
C PHE A 687 -14.86 -7.11 15.33
N LEU A 688 -15.57 -7.48 16.40
CA LEU A 688 -16.31 -8.75 16.48
C LEU A 688 -17.48 -8.81 15.48
N LEU A 689 -18.24 -7.70 15.35
CA LEU A 689 -19.28 -7.56 14.33
C LEU A 689 -18.70 -7.72 12.92
N GLN A 690 -17.67 -6.94 12.59
CA GLN A 690 -17.03 -6.96 11.27
C GLN A 690 -16.41 -8.32 10.93
N SER A 691 -15.83 -9.02 11.90
CA SER A 691 -15.32 -10.39 11.74
C SER A 691 -16.41 -11.42 11.47
N SER A 692 -17.65 -11.13 11.88
CA SER A 692 -18.82 -12.00 11.67
C SER A 692 -19.46 -11.82 10.30
N LEU A 693 -19.28 -10.66 9.65
CA LEU A 693 -19.96 -10.35 8.39
C LEU A 693 -19.25 -11.04 7.21
N LYS A 694 -19.99 -11.84 6.44
CA LYS A 694 -19.47 -12.40 5.18
C LYS A 694 -19.14 -11.27 4.21
N SER A 695 -17.88 -11.19 3.80
CA SER A 695 -17.39 -10.13 2.91
C SER A 695 -17.87 -10.33 1.47
N SER A 696 -18.94 -9.62 1.08
CA SER A 696 -19.43 -9.58 -0.31
C SER A 696 -18.40 -9.06 -1.32
N ALA A 697 -17.25 -8.58 -0.87
CA ALA A 697 -16.08 -8.22 -1.69
C ALA A 697 -15.29 -9.42 -2.22
N ALA A 698 -15.51 -10.64 -1.71
CA ALA A 698 -14.79 -11.86 -2.14
C ALA A 698 -15.07 -12.29 -3.60
N ALA A 699 -15.99 -11.62 -4.30
CA ALA A 699 -16.43 -11.96 -5.65
C ALA A 699 -15.88 -11.03 -6.77
N GLN A 700 -14.83 -10.21 -6.53
CA GLN A 700 -14.18 -9.46 -7.63
C GLN A 700 -12.73 -8.96 -7.38
N LYS A 701 -11.78 -9.86 -7.08
CA LYS A 701 -10.34 -9.63 -7.33
C LYS A 701 -9.68 -10.89 -7.93
N PRO A 702 -8.93 -10.80 -9.04
CA PRO A 702 -8.02 -11.88 -9.45
C PRO A 702 -6.83 -11.97 -8.48
N PRO A 703 -6.25 -13.16 -8.25
CA PRO A 703 -5.11 -13.32 -7.35
C PRO A 703 -3.84 -12.65 -7.92
N ALA A 704 -3.02 -12.09 -7.04
CA ALA A 704 -1.70 -11.56 -7.39
C ALA A 704 -0.74 -12.71 -7.80
N PRO A 705 0.22 -12.45 -8.72
CA PRO A 705 1.13 -13.48 -9.21
C PRO A 705 2.23 -13.82 -8.18
N THR A 706 2.01 -14.83 -7.35
CA THR A 706 3.05 -15.40 -6.47
C THR A 706 4.19 -16.02 -7.28
N SER A 707 5.44 -15.80 -6.86
CA SER A 707 6.62 -16.35 -7.54
C SER A 707 6.68 -17.89 -7.47
N PHE A 708 7.45 -18.49 -8.38
CA PHE A 708 7.52 -19.95 -8.54
C PHE A 708 8.10 -20.66 -7.29
N PHE A 709 8.97 -19.99 -6.53
CA PHE A 709 9.67 -20.56 -5.39
C PHE A 709 8.74 -20.93 -4.22
N SER A 710 7.74 -20.09 -3.92
CA SER A 710 6.77 -20.34 -2.84
C SER A 710 5.85 -21.54 -3.09
N ARG A 711 5.81 -22.08 -4.32
CA ARG A 711 4.99 -23.25 -4.66
C ARG A 711 5.68 -24.58 -4.34
N MET A 712 7.01 -24.59 -4.18
CA MET A 712 7.77 -25.83 -3.95
C MET A 712 7.89 -26.18 -2.46
N THR A 713 7.93 -25.18 -1.58
CA THR A 713 8.07 -25.35 -0.13
C THR A 713 6.77 -25.75 0.59
N GLN A 714 5.61 -25.72 -0.08
CA GLN A 714 4.33 -26.14 0.50
C GLN A 714 4.13 -27.66 0.58
N SER A 715 5.02 -28.48 0.00
CA SER A 715 4.85 -29.95 -0.06
C SER A 715 5.06 -30.71 1.26
N PHE A 716 5.30 -30.00 2.38
CA PHE A 716 5.64 -30.58 3.69
C PHE A 716 4.80 -30.04 4.88
N ARG A 717 3.61 -29.49 4.63
CA ARG A 717 2.61 -29.29 5.70
C ARG A 717 1.38 -30.16 5.44
N SER A 718 1.01 -30.94 6.45
CA SER A 718 -0.04 -31.95 6.41
C SER A 718 -1.44 -31.32 6.28
N SER A 719 -2.39 -32.15 5.86
CA SER A 719 -3.78 -31.79 5.68
C SER A 719 -4.48 -31.49 7.02
N SER A 720 -4.55 -30.21 7.40
CA SER A 720 -5.51 -29.72 8.38
C SER A 720 -6.69 -29.09 7.65
N ALA A 721 -7.81 -29.81 7.54
CA ALA A 721 -9.07 -29.19 7.16
C ALA A 721 -9.47 -28.22 8.27
N ASN A 722 -9.83 -26.98 7.93
CA ASN A 722 -10.38 -26.03 8.89
C ASN A 722 -11.79 -26.45 9.28
N LEU A 723 -11.89 -27.35 10.27
CA LEU A 723 -13.09 -27.53 11.07
C LEU A 723 -13.41 -26.18 11.73
N ALA A 724 -14.61 -25.65 11.48
CA ALA A 724 -15.02 -24.38 12.08
C ALA A 724 -15.40 -24.61 13.54
N VAL A 725 -14.48 -24.26 14.45
CA VAL A 725 -14.65 -24.32 15.91
C VAL A 725 -14.14 -23.01 16.51
N GLY A 726 -14.95 -22.39 17.39
CA GLY A 726 -14.55 -21.26 18.22
C GLY A 726 -15.05 -19.87 17.77
N VAL A 727 -15.73 -19.19 18.70
CA VAL A 727 -15.93 -17.73 18.83
C VAL A 727 -16.84 -17.03 17.80
N VAL A 728 -16.63 -17.17 16.49
CA VAL A 728 -17.30 -16.29 15.48
C VAL A 728 -18.10 -17.07 14.43
N ARG A 729 -19.42 -16.86 14.43
CA ARG A 729 -20.34 -17.36 13.40
C ARG A 729 -20.38 -16.42 12.19
N GLN A 730 -20.07 -16.93 11.00
CA GLN A 730 -20.20 -16.15 9.75
C GLN A 730 -21.66 -15.95 9.33
N VAL A 731 -22.11 -14.70 9.30
CA VAL A 731 -23.49 -14.28 9.05
C VAL A 731 -23.58 -13.41 7.78
N GLU A 732 -24.71 -13.50 7.07
CA GLU A 732 -25.09 -12.56 6.02
C GLU A 732 -25.93 -11.43 6.63
N ALA A 733 -25.32 -10.27 6.87
CA ALA A 733 -25.95 -9.17 7.60
C ALA A 733 -27.10 -8.54 6.80
N LYS A 734 -28.23 -8.27 7.46
CA LYS A 734 -29.29 -7.41 6.91
C LYS A 734 -29.00 -5.92 7.15
N TYR A 735 -29.74 -5.05 6.46
CA TYR A 735 -29.56 -3.60 6.48
C TYR A 735 -29.46 -2.97 7.89
N PRO A 736 -30.27 -3.35 8.89
CA PRO A 736 -30.16 -2.79 10.25
C PRO A 736 -28.77 -3.02 10.89
N ALA A 737 -28.17 -4.19 10.68
CA ALA A 737 -26.85 -4.51 11.22
C ALA A 737 -25.71 -3.75 10.50
N LEU A 738 -25.89 -3.42 9.22
CA LEU A 738 -24.96 -2.55 8.48
C LEU A 738 -25.04 -1.10 8.96
N LEU A 739 -26.24 -0.60 9.25
CA LEU A 739 -26.46 0.74 9.83
C LEU A 739 -25.88 0.83 11.25
N PHE A 740 -26.15 -0.16 12.10
CA PHE A 740 -25.57 -0.26 13.45
C PHE A 740 -24.05 -0.25 13.42
N LYS A 741 -23.42 -1.02 12.51
CA LYS A 741 -21.97 -0.98 12.30
C LYS A 741 -21.47 0.42 11.91
N GLN A 742 -22.16 1.10 11.00
CA GLN A 742 -21.78 2.46 10.57
C GLN A 742 -21.88 3.48 11.72
N GLN A 743 -22.96 3.41 12.52
CA GLN A 743 -23.10 4.24 13.71
C GLN A 743 -22.00 3.94 14.73
N LEU A 744 -21.68 2.66 14.97
CA LEU A 744 -20.61 2.26 15.89
C LEU A 744 -19.23 2.74 15.44
N THR A 745 -18.93 2.77 14.14
CA THR A 745 -17.72 3.43 13.60
C THR A 745 -17.69 4.92 13.96
N ALA A 746 -18.79 5.65 13.77
CA ALA A 746 -18.88 7.06 14.15
C ALA A 746 -18.77 7.29 15.67
N TYR A 747 -19.17 6.33 16.50
CA TYR A 747 -18.91 6.39 17.95
C TYR A 747 -17.43 6.18 18.31
N VAL A 748 -16.74 5.23 17.68
CA VAL A 748 -15.28 5.06 17.86
C VAL A 748 -14.55 6.35 17.46
N GLU A 749 -14.89 6.94 16.31
CA GLU A 749 -14.37 8.23 15.85
C GLU A 749 -14.66 9.37 16.85
N LYS A 750 -15.89 9.47 17.36
CA LYS A 750 -16.27 10.49 18.37
C LYS A 750 -15.49 10.34 19.68
N ILE A 751 -15.37 9.13 20.22
CA ILE A 751 -14.68 8.87 21.49
C ILE A 751 -13.17 9.16 21.35
N TYR A 752 -12.56 8.67 20.27
CA TYR A 752 -11.18 8.99 19.92
C TYR A 752 -10.96 10.52 19.84
N GLY A 753 -11.88 11.24 19.21
CA GLY A 753 -11.86 12.70 19.13
C GLY A 753 -11.87 13.37 20.51
N ILE A 754 -12.78 12.95 21.40
CA ILE A 754 -12.88 13.48 22.78
C ILE A 754 -11.56 13.29 23.54
N ILE A 755 -10.99 12.08 23.57
CA ILE A 755 -9.74 11.80 24.29
C ILE A 755 -8.58 12.63 23.71
N ARG A 756 -8.46 12.68 22.39
CA ARG A 756 -7.46 13.50 21.69
C ARG A 756 -7.59 14.97 22.07
N ASP A 757 -8.81 15.51 22.05
CA ASP A 757 -9.04 16.94 22.23
C ASP A 757 -8.96 17.35 23.72
N ASN A 758 -9.25 16.44 24.65
CA ASN A 758 -8.92 16.59 26.09
C ASN A 758 -7.40 16.66 26.31
N LEU A 759 -6.62 15.76 25.68
CA LEU A 759 -5.14 15.81 25.77
C LEU A 759 -4.58 17.09 25.08
N LYS A 760 -5.16 17.55 23.97
CA LYS A 760 -4.82 18.87 23.39
C LYS A 760 -5.12 20.03 24.35
N LYS A 761 -6.27 20.00 25.04
CA LYS A 761 -6.69 21.01 26.04
C LYS A 761 -5.70 21.11 27.20
N ASP A 762 -5.31 19.97 27.79
CA ASP A 762 -4.31 19.90 28.86
C ASP A 762 -2.93 20.40 28.38
N LEU A 763 -2.49 19.98 27.20
CA LEU A 763 -1.21 20.39 26.63
C LEU A 763 -1.19 21.86 26.17
N SER A 764 -2.31 22.43 25.71
CA SER A 764 -2.37 23.82 25.23
C SER A 764 -1.93 24.83 26.29
N LEU A 765 -2.27 24.57 27.56
CA LEU A 765 -1.87 25.42 28.68
C LEU A 765 -0.37 25.31 28.94
N LEU A 766 0.17 24.09 28.98
CA LEU A 766 1.59 23.82 29.22
C LEU A 766 2.48 24.34 28.08
N LEU A 767 2.08 24.09 26.83
CA LEU A 767 2.78 24.58 25.64
C LEU A 767 2.87 26.11 25.62
N SER A 768 1.85 26.81 26.12
CA SER A 768 1.89 28.29 26.22
C SER A 768 3.09 28.79 27.04
N CYS A 769 3.50 28.05 28.08
CA CYS A 769 4.66 28.32 28.92
C CYS A 769 5.99 27.77 28.34
N CYS A 770 5.94 26.78 27.45
CA CYS A 770 7.14 26.21 26.80
C CYS A 770 7.65 27.01 25.60
N ILE A 771 6.86 27.95 25.07
CA ILE A 771 7.20 28.71 23.84
C ILE A 771 8.23 29.83 24.07
N GLN A 772 8.40 30.31 25.31
CA GLN A 772 9.41 31.31 25.66
C GLN A 772 10.18 30.91 26.92
N VAL A 773 11.49 31.12 26.94
CA VAL A 773 12.34 30.97 28.14
C VAL A 773 11.74 31.74 29.33
N PRO A 774 11.46 31.09 30.48
CA PRO A 774 11.01 31.78 31.69
C PRO A 774 12.05 32.81 32.15
N ARG A 775 11.72 34.10 32.02
CA ARG A 775 12.57 35.19 32.49
C ARG A 775 12.35 35.40 33.98
N ALA A 776 13.42 35.29 34.77
CA ALA A 776 13.40 35.56 36.21
C ALA A 776 13.11 37.05 36.48
N SER A 777 11.83 37.39 36.63
CA SER A 777 11.38 38.77 36.84
C SER A 777 11.68 39.24 38.26
N LYS A 778 12.53 40.27 38.41
CA LYS A 778 12.45 41.17 39.56
C LYS A 778 11.05 41.78 39.55
N GLY A 779 10.26 41.47 40.57
CA GLY A 779 8.80 41.51 40.47
C GLY A 779 8.14 42.86 40.73
N THR A 780 6.87 42.93 40.36
CA THR A 780 5.83 43.79 40.96
C THR A 780 4.55 42.94 41.04
N ALA A 781 3.75 43.11 42.09
CA ALA A 781 2.73 42.13 42.46
C ALA A 781 1.39 42.27 41.73
N PHE A 782 0.75 41.12 41.46
CA PHE A 782 -0.71 40.97 41.48
C PHE A 782 -1.06 39.65 42.18
N LYS A 783 -2.11 39.66 43.02
CA LYS A 783 -2.55 38.53 43.86
C LYS A 783 -3.96 38.09 43.47
N THR A 784 -4.18 36.80 43.21
CA THR A 784 -5.39 36.06 43.63
C THR A 784 -5.23 34.55 43.39
N PHE A 785 -6.04 33.76 44.10
CA PHE A 785 -6.18 32.29 44.04
C PHE A 785 -5.01 31.41 44.51
N GLU A 786 -4.94 31.33 45.85
CA GLU A 786 -4.93 30.10 46.66
C GLU A 786 -3.78 29.06 46.56
N GLU A 787 -3.67 28.27 47.62
CA GLU A 787 -2.43 27.59 48.02
C GLU A 787 -2.48 26.08 47.75
N SER A 788 -1.49 25.56 47.03
CA SER A 788 -0.85 24.29 47.38
C SER A 788 0.56 24.20 46.78
N GLU A 789 1.44 23.47 47.50
CA GLU A 789 2.77 22.95 47.12
C GLU A 789 3.79 23.89 46.45
N LYS A 790 4.97 24.00 47.09
CA LYS A 790 6.16 24.62 46.51
C LYS A 790 6.84 23.64 45.55
N VAL A 791 6.97 24.02 44.28
CA VAL A 791 7.82 23.33 43.29
C VAL A 791 8.76 24.36 42.66
N ASP A 792 10.03 23.99 42.47
CA ASP A 792 11.09 24.93 42.05
C ASP A 792 10.86 25.52 40.65
N SER A 793 11.12 26.82 40.52
CA SER A 793 10.96 27.60 39.28
C SER A 793 12.11 27.39 38.28
N SER A 794 12.47 26.13 38.02
CA SER A 794 13.39 25.74 36.95
C SER A 794 12.69 25.75 35.58
N PRO A 795 13.33 26.23 34.50
CA PRO A 795 12.79 26.12 33.15
C PRO A 795 12.43 24.68 32.74
N ALA A 796 13.13 23.66 33.26
CA ALA A 796 12.88 22.25 32.96
C ALA A 796 11.47 21.77 33.39
N CYS A 797 10.89 22.39 34.42
CA CYS A 797 9.61 22.00 35.01
C CYS A 797 8.45 21.99 33.98
N HIS A 798 8.41 22.93 33.03
CA HIS A 798 7.33 23.00 32.04
C HIS A 798 7.33 21.81 31.08
N TRP A 799 8.51 21.38 30.64
CA TRP A 799 8.65 20.23 29.74
C TRP A 799 8.40 18.92 30.49
N GLN A 800 8.85 18.80 31.75
CA GLN A 800 8.53 17.65 32.61
C GLN A 800 7.01 17.49 32.79
N ARG A 801 6.27 18.58 33.01
CA ARG A 801 4.79 18.55 33.11
C ARG A 801 4.09 18.16 31.80
N ILE A 802 4.70 18.41 30.63
CA ILE A 802 4.22 17.87 29.35
C ILE A 802 4.41 16.35 29.31
N ILE A 803 5.59 15.85 29.70
CA ILE A 803 5.87 14.41 29.78
C ILE A 803 4.95 13.70 30.79
N GLU A 804 4.68 14.31 31.95
CA GLU A 804 3.71 13.83 32.94
C GLU A 804 2.29 13.71 32.35
N SER A 805 1.83 14.71 31.60
CA SER A 805 0.50 14.68 30.95
C SER A 805 0.41 13.59 29.87
N LEU A 806 1.45 13.44 29.05
CA LEU A 806 1.55 12.35 28.06
C LEU A 806 1.55 10.98 28.75
N ASN A 807 2.33 10.81 29.82
CA ASN A 807 2.39 9.59 30.62
C ASN A 807 1.04 9.25 31.28
N LYS A 808 0.37 10.23 31.89
CA LYS A 808 -0.97 10.05 32.50
C LYS A 808 -1.96 9.48 31.48
N HIS A 809 -2.05 10.10 30.30
CA HIS A 809 -2.97 9.65 29.25
C HIS A 809 -2.54 8.28 28.67
N LEU A 810 -1.25 8.02 28.51
CA LEU A 810 -0.74 6.72 28.08
C LEU A 810 -1.09 5.61 29.08
N SER A 811 -1.02 5.90 30.38
CA SER A 811 -1.38 4.96 31.45
C SER A 811 -2.88 4.66 31.43
N THR A 812 -3.74 5.69 31.44
CA THR A 812 -5.20 5.53 31.34
C THR A 812 -5.64 4.72 30.11
N LEU A 813 -5.00 4.94 28.95
CA LEU A 813 -5.27 4.18 27.73
C LEU A 813 -4.81 2.72 27.80
N LYS A 814 -3.69 2.43 28.48
CA LYS A 814 -3.17 1.07 28.68
C LYS A 814 -3.97 0.29 29.72
N GLU A 815 -4.32 0.92 30.83
CA GLU A 815 -5.12 0.34 31.92
C GLU A 815 -6.53 -0.05 31.45
N ASN A 816 -7.08 0.69 30.47
CA ASN A 816 -8.33 0.36 29.78
C ASN A 816 -8.14 -0.52 28.54
N PHE A 817 -6.95 -1.08 28.29
CA PHE A 817 -6.64 -1.97 27.17
C PHE A 817 -7.08 -1.42 25.80
N VAL A 818 -6.93 -0.11 25.57
CA VAL A 818 -7.25 0.53 24.29
C VAL A 818 -6.33 -0.05 23.22
N PRO A 819 -6.84 -0.40 22.01
CA PRO A 819 -6.03 -1.01 20.96
C PRO A 819 -4.77 -0.19 20.67
N PRO A 820 -3.56 -0.80 20.68
CA PRO A 820 -2.31 -0.03 20.53
C PRO A 820 -2.25 0.81 19.26
N THR A 821 -2.86 0.36 18.16
CA THR A 821 -2.97 1.15 16.92
C THR A 821 -3.79 2.43 17.10
N LEU A 822 -4.80 2.47 17.96
CA LEU A 822 -5.53 3.70 18.28
C LEU A 822 -4.71 4.61 19.20
N ILE A 823 -4.03 4.05 20.21
CA ILE A 823 -3.13 4.81 21.10
C ILE A 823 -2.01 5.50 20.29
N GLN A 824 -1.33 4.75 19.42
CA GLN A 824 -0.29 5.23 18.52
C GLN A 824 -0.78 6.40 17.64
N LYS A 825 -2.01 6.30 17.13
CA LYS A 825 -2.63 7.34 16.31
C LYS A 825 -2.98 8.61 17.09
N ILE A 826 -3.41 8.48 18.36
CA ILE A 826 -3.58 9.64 19.26
C ILE A 826 -2.24 10.37 19.39
N PHE A 827 -1.17 9.68 19.79
CA PHE A 827 0.11 10.34 20.03
C PHE A 827 0.74 10.95 18.77
N ILE A 828 0.58 10.34 17.59
CA ILE A 828 0.97 10.96 16.32
C ILE A 828 0.25 12.30 16.10
N GLN A 829 -1.06 12.38 16.33
CA GLN A 829 -1.81 13.65 16.20
C GLN A 829 -1.48 14.68 17.29
N ILE A 830 -1.07 14.22 18.48
CA ILE A 830 -0.62 15.10 19.56
C ILE A 830 0.78 15.67 19.28
N PHE A 831 1.70 14.88 18.74
CA PHE A 831 3.02 15.37 18.34
C PHE A 831 2.94 16.30 17.11
N ALA A 832 2.01 16.06 16.19
CA ALA A 832 1.67 17.02 15.13
C ALA A 832 1.12 18.34 15.71
N TYR A 833 0.23 18.28 16.71
CA TYR A 833 -0.28 19.46 17.42
C TYR A 833 0.83 20.25 18.14
N ILE A 834 1.73 19.55 18.87
CA ILE A 834 2.90 20.16 19.51
C ILE A 834 3.79 20.85 18.45
N ASN A 835 4.01 20.20 17.29
CA ASN A 835 4.74 20.81 16.17
C ASN A 835 4.06 22.12 15.71
N THR A 836 2.74 22.09 15.45
CA THR A 836 1.96 23.27 15.03
C THR A 836 2.10 24.42 16.02
N GLN A 837 1.86 24.20 17.32
CA GLN A 837 1.85 25.25 18.34
C GLN A 837 3.22 25.91 18.55
N LEU A 838 4.29 25.10 18.59
CA LEU A 838 5.66 25.60 18.75
C LEU A 838 6.15 26.31 17.48
N PHE A 839 5.96 25.71 16.30
CA PHE A 839 6.46 26.24 15.04
C PHE A 839 5.73 27.53 14.61
N ASN A 840 4.40 27.57 14.73
CA ASN A 840 3.63 28.79 14.43
C ASN A 840 4.03 29.95 15.35
N SER A 841 4.48 29.67 16.57
CA SER A 841 4.98 30.71 17.47
C SER A 841 6.30 31.32 16.99
N PHE A 842 7.23 30.54 16.44
CA PHE A 842 8.44 31.09 15.79
C PHE A 842 8.10 31.98 14.57
N LEU A 843 7.06 31.62 13.81
CA LEU A 843 6.64 32.38 12.62
C LEU A 843 5.95 33.71 12.93
N VAL A 844 5.39 33.87 14.14
CA VAL A 844 4.58 35.03 14.55
C VAL A 844 5.29 35.92 15.57
N ARG A 845 6.01 35.35 16.55
CA ARG A 845 6.60 36.07 17.68
C ARG A 845 8.10 36.24 17.53
N ARG A 846 8.56 37.49 17.51
CA ARG A 846 9.98 37.82 17.33
C ARG A 846 10.82 37.37 18.52
N GLU A 847 10.27 37.51 19.71
CA GLU A 847 10.81 37.13 21.01
C GLU A 847 10.89 35.62 21.25
N CYS A 848 10.41 34.80 20.31
CA CYS A 848 10.61 33.35 20.27
C CYS A 848 11.77 32.93 19.35
N CYS A 849 12.21 33.78 18.42
CA CYS A 849 13.31 33.53 17.49
C CYS A 849 14.63 34.08 18.01
N THR A 850 15.11 33.52 19.12
CA THR A 850 16.45 33.83 19.66
C THR A 850 17.28 32.58 19.92
N PHE A 851 18.59 32.75 20.15
CA PHE A 851 19.48 31.62 20.42
C PHE A 851 19.13 30.96 21.77
N SER A 852 18.90 31.75 22.83
CA SER A 852 18.51 31.21 24.14
C SER A 852 17.18 30.45 24.08
N ASN A 853 16.20 30.95 23.33
CA ASN A 853 14.91 30.27 23.17
C ASN A 853 15.03 29.01 22.30
N GLY A 854 15.87 29.05 21.27
CA GLY A 854 16.27 27.87 20.51
C GLY A 854 16.86 26.79 21.40
N GLN A 855 17.78 27.13 22.31
CA GLN A 855 18.37 26.16 23.26
C GLN A 855 17.32 25.58 24.23
N TYR A 856 16.42 26.41 24.75
CA TYR A 856 15.34 25.96 25.66
C TYR A 856 14.38 24.99 24.98
N VAL A 857 13.94 25.28 23.75
CA VAL A 857 13.08 24.35 23.00
C VAL A 857 13.87 23.12 22.52
N LYS A 858 15.18 23.24 22.25
CA LYS A 858 16.06 22.08 21.95
C LYS A 858 16.13 21.10 23.12
N TYR A 859 16.20 21.61 24.36
CA TYR A 859 16.14 20.76 25.55
C TYR A 859 14.78 20.04 25.66
N GLY A 860 13.66 20.76 25.51
CA GLY A 860 12.33 20.17 25.50
C GLY A 860 12.10 19.11 24.41
N LEU A 861 12.67 19.33 23.21
CA LEU A 861 12.65 18.35 22.13
C LEU A 861 13.45 17.08 22.46
N ALA A 862 14.53 17.18 23.24
CA ALA A 862 15.30 16.01 23.68
C ALA A 862 14.53 15.17 24.73
N GLU A 863 13.79 15.81 25.65
CA GLU A 863 12.89 15.11 26.58
C GLU A 863 11.74 14.40 25.82
N LEU A 864 11.21 15.00 24.75
CA LEU A 864 10.21 14.38 23.87
C LEU A 864 10.78 13.25 23.01
N GLU A 865 12.05 13.33 22.58
CA GLU A 865 12.77 12.24 21.89
C GLU A 865 13.00 11.06 22.85
N LEU A 866 13.43 11.35 24.08
CA LEU A 866 13.62 10.36 25.14
C LEU A 866 12.31 9.65 25.50
N TRP A 867 11.20 10.39 25.61
CA TRP A 867 9.87 9.80 25.83
C TRP A 867 9.46 8.87 24.68
N CYS A 868 9.66 9.28 23.43
CA CYS A 868 9.41 8.44 22.25
C CYS A 868 10.29 7.17 22.21
N ALA A 869 11.44 7.16 22.87
CA ALA A 869 12.34 6.01 22.95
C ALA A 869 12.04 5.09 24.15
N GLN A 870 11.48 5.63 25.24
CA GLN A 870 11.06 4.87 26.42
C GLN A 870 9.69 4.19 26.21
N VAL A 871 8.77 4.86 25.53
CA VAL A 871 7.50 4.29 25.10
C VAL A 871 7.75 3.40 23.89
N THR A 872 7.40 2.11 23.97
CA THR A 872 7.65 1.15 22.90
C THR A 872 7.03 1.60 21.56
N GLU A 873 7.68 1.25 20.45
CA GLU A 873 7.29 1.61 19.07
C GLU A 873 5.80 1.31 18.76
N GLU A 874 5.27 0.26 19.40
CA GLU A 874 3.86 -0.11 19.48
C GLU A 874 2.90 1.06 19.83
N TYR A 875 3.26 1.92 20.80
CA TYR A 875 2.44 3.06 21.23
C TYR A 875 3.01 4.43 20.81
N ALA A 876 4.32 4.55 20.59
CA ALA A 876 4.94 5.81 20.14
C ALA A 876 4.86 6.00 18.62
N GLY A 877 5.06 4.93 17.85
CA GLY A 877 5.05 4.94 16.38
C GLY A 877 5.91 6.04 15.77
N SER A 878 5.39 6.71 14.74
CA SER A 878 6.09 7.79 14.03
C SER A 878 6.02 9.16 14.71
N SER A 879 5.55 9.27 15.96
CA SER A 879 5.27 10.56 16.63
C SER A 879 6.45 11.53 16.61
N TRP A 880 7.68 11.05 16.82
CA TRP A 880 8.90 11.86 16.75
C TRP A 880 9.18 12.49 15.37
N GLY A 881 8.63 11.90 14.30
CA GLY A 881 8.71 12.42 12.94
C GLY A 881 7.81 13.63 12.69
N GLU A 882 6.74 13.83 13.46
CA GLU A 882 5.82 14.96 13.23
C GLU A 882 6.36 16.31 13.74
N LEU A 883 7.30 16.28 14.69
CA LEU A 883 8.03 17.45 15.18
C LEU A 883 9.05 18.03 14.17
N LYS A 884 9.06 17.54 12.92
CA LYS A 884 10.01 17.90 11.85
C LYS A 884 10.19 19.42 11.62
N HIS A 885 9.11 20.22 11.64
CA HIS A 885 9.20 21.66 11.38
C HIS A 885 9.83 22.39 12.58
N THR A 886 9.37 22.09 13.80
CA THR A 886 9.96 22.64 15.04
C THR A 886 11.42 22.21 15.17
N ARG A 887 11.77 20.95 14.89
CA ARG A 887 13.13 20.42 14.97
C ARG A 887 14.09 21.14 14.01
N GLN A 888 13.70 21.33 12.75
CA GLN A 888 14.54 22.04 11.77
C GLN A 888 14.67 23.53 12.12
N ALA A 889 13.58 24.20 12.49
CA ALA A 889 13.64 25.60 12.97
C ALA A 889 14.56 25.77 14.19
N VAL A 890 14.48 24.87 15.18
CA VAL A 890 15.33 24.91 16.39
C VAL A 890 16.79 24.57 16.08
N ALA A 891 17.06 23.60 15.21
CA ALA A 891 18.42 23.29 14.76
C ALA A 891 19.08 24.52 14.11
N PHE A 892 18.34 25.23 13.26
CA PHE A 892 18.76 26.49 12.65
C PHE A 892 18.96 27.61 13.70
N LEU A 893 18.02 27.81 14.64
CA LEU A 893 18.13 28.85 15.67
C LEU A 893 19.39 28.68 16.56
N VAL A 894 19.77 27.44 16.87
CA VAL A 894 20.92 27.10 17.75
C VAL A 894 22.26 27.00 16.99
N LEU A 895 22.27 27.20 15.67
CA LEU A 895 23.49 27.18 14.86
C LEU A 895 24.35 28.43 15.09
N GLN A 896 25.66 28.29 15.28
CA GLN A 896 26.52 29.40 15.73
C GLN A 896 27.01 30.30 14.59
N GLU A 897 27.44 29.75 13.45
CA GLU A 897 28.01 30.52 12.34
C GLU A 897 26.97 30.84 11.24
N LYS A 898 25.92 31.61 11.56
CA LYS A 898 24.81 31.85 10.61
C LYS A 898 25.18 32.69 9.37
N SER A 899 26.30 33.43 9.39
CA SER A 899 26.65 34.38 8.33
C SER A 899 27.34 33.78 7.10
N SER A 900 27.98 32.61 7.24
CA SER A 900 28.70 31.92 6.17
C SER A 900 27.80 31.01 5.32
N ILE A 901 26.60 30.70 5.81
CA ILE A 901 25.69 29.69 5.25
C ILE A 901 24.97 30.22 4.01
N THR A 902 24.98 29.45 2.91
CA THR A 902 24.29 29.83 1.68
C THR A 902 22.80 29.48 1.70
N TYR A 903 22.03 30.10 0.81
CA TYR A 903 20.61 29.77 0.59
C TYR A 903 20.40 28.27 0.31
N ASN A 904 21.33 27.62 -0.40
CA ASN A 904 21.22 26.21 -0.79
C ASN A 904 21.46 25.27 0.40
N GLU A 905 22.39 25.58 1.31
CA GLU A 905 22.58 24.82 2.55
C GLU A 905 21.37 24.94 3.48
N ILE A 906 20.83 26.16 3.64
CA ILE A 906 19.61 26.38 4.46
C ILE A 906 18.43 25.57 3.90
N THR A 907 18.22 25.58 2.59
CA THR A 907 17.04 24.94 1.97
C THR A 907 17.17 23.44 1.75
N ASN A 908 18.35 22.91 1.40
CA ASN A 908 18.50 21.49 1.06
C ASN A 908 19.05 20.64 2.22
N GLU A 909 19.88 21.21 3.11
CA GLU A 909 20.57 20.44 4.15
C GLU A 909 20.00 20.71 5.55
N LEU A 910 19.80 21.98 5.93
CA LEU A 910 19.37 22.34 7.28
C LEU A 910 17.86 22.28 7.49
N CYS A 911 17.06 22.77 6.53
CA CYS A 911 15.61 22.95 6.68
C CYS A 911 14.75 22.52 5.47
N PRO A 912 14.96 21.32 4.87
CA PRO A 912 14.26 20.88 3.65
C PRO A 912 12.75 20.61 3.79
N VAL A 913 12.15 20.77 4.97
CA VAL A 913 10.69 20.67 5.18
C VAL A 913 10.02 22.05 5.27
N LEU A 914 10.79 23.13 5.47
CA LEU A 914 10.25 24.49 5.64
C LEU A 914 10.09 25.18 4.28
N SER A 915 8.97 25.87 4.06
CA SER A 915 8.79 26.65 2.83
C SER A 915 9.69 27.90 2.81
N VAL A 916 10.00 28.43 1.62
CA VAL A 916 10.78 29.67 1.45
C VAL A 916 10.16 30.84 2.23
N GLN A 917 8.83 30.88 2.32
CA GLN A 917 8.10 31.90 3.09
C GLN A 917 8.27 31.73 4.61
N GLN A 918 8.31 30.49 5.11
CA GLN A 918 8.55 30.18 6.52
C GLN A 918 10.01 30.46 6.91
N LEU A 919 10.97 30.05 6.06
CA LEU A 919 12.39 30.34 6.22
C LEU A 919 12.64 31.85 6.28
N TYR A 920 12.12 32.60 5.30
CA TYR A 920 12.22 34.05 5.29
C TYR A 920 11.70 34.70 6.59
N ARG A 921 10.57 34.21 7.14
CA ARG A 921 10.03 34.70 8.41
C ARG A 921 10.98 34.43 9.58
N ILE A 922 11.49 33.20 9.73
CA ILE A 922 12.40 32.84 10.83
C ILE A 922 13.72 33.63 10.72
N CYS A 923 14.32 33.72 9.53
CA CYS A 923 15.55 34.48 9.29
C CYS A 923 15.37 35.98 9.54
N ALA A 924 14.23 36.58 9.16
CA ALA A 924 13.97 38.00 9.36
C ALA A 924 13.55 38.38 10.80
N LEU A 925 12.97 37.44 11.56
CA LEU A 925 12.62 37.64 12.96
C LEU A 925 13.82 37.47 13.91
N PHE A 926 14.79 36.61 13.54
CA PHE A 926 15.92 36.23 14.39
C PHE A 926 16.66 37.42 15.04
N ARG A 927 17.03 37.23 16.31
CA ARG A 927 18.00 38.04 17.05
C ARG A 927 18.87 37.10 17.89
N ASP A 928 20.18 37.28 17.89
CA ASP A 928 20.99 36.74 18.98
C ASP A 928 20.77 37.58 20.25
N ASP A 929 20.79 36.89 21.39
CA ASP A 929 20.56 37.40 22.74
C ASP A 929 21.62 36.89 23.74
N SER A 930 22.63 36.17 23.24
CA SER A 930 23.62 35.44 24.02
C SER A 930 25.07 35.72 23.60
N ASN A 931 25.30 35.98 22.31
CA ASN A 931 26.58 36.41 21.74
C ASN A 931 26.32 37.43 20.61
N ASN A 932 27.34 38.18 20.20
CA ASN A 932 27.26 38.98 18.97
C ASN A 932 27.51 38.12 17.71
N ALA A 933 26.83 36.98 17.59
CA ALA A 933 26.91 36.18 16.37
C ALA A 933 26.21 36.95 15.22
N PRO A 934 26.84 37.10 14.05
CA PRO A 934 26.21 37.74 12.91
C PRO A 934 25.00 36.93 12.46
N SER A 935 23.92 37.63 12.07
CA SER A 935 22.74 37.00 11.49
C SER A 935 23.05 36.39 10.10
N VAL A 936 22.06 35.72 9.52
CA VAL A 936 22.09 35.25 8.12
C VAL A 936 22.50 36.39 7.20
N SER A 937 23.35 36.10 6.20
CA SER A 937 23.82 37.10 5.23
C SER A 937 22.65 37.90 4.63
N PRO A 938 22.76 39.25 4.55
CA PRO A 938 21.76 40.10 3.90
C PRO A 938 21.42 39.67 2.46
N ASP A 939 22.37 39.07 1.74
CA ASP A 939 22.20 38.59 0.36
C ASP A 939 21.27 37.38 0.30
N VAL A 940 21.35 36.48 1.29
CA VAL A 940 20.48 35.30 1.40
C VAL A 940 19.05 35.73 1.77
N ILE A 941 18.90 36.67 2.71
CA ILE A 941 17.59 37.24 3.07
C ILE A 941 16.97 37.99 1.87
N SER A 942 17.79 38.71 1.10
CA SER A 942 17.35 39.42 -0.11
C SER A 942 16.97 38.45 -1.23
N SER A 943 17.71 37.34 -1.40
CA SER A 943 17.38 36.28 -2.36
C SER A 943 16.04 35.62 -2.03
N MET A 944 15.80 35.27 -0.77
CA MET A 944 14.50 34.77 -0.30
C MET A 944 13.37 35.77 -0.60
N LYS A 945 13.62 37.07 -0.38
CA LYS A 945 12.64 38.14 -0.65
C LYS A 945 12.34 38.31 -2.15
N HIS A 946 13.33 38.12 -3.04
CA HIS A 946 13.15 38.15 -4.49
C HIS A 946 12.25 37.00 -4.97
N LEU A 947 12.53 35.77 -4.51
CA LEU A 947 11.72 34.59 -4.81
C LEU A 947 10.26 34.73 -4.34
N LEU A 948 10.03 35.42 -3.22
CA LEU A 948 8.70 35.77 -2.71
C LEU A 948 8.03 36.95 -3.44
N SER A 949 8.74 37.60 -4.37
CA SER A 949 8.23 38.75 -5.17
C SER A 949 7.94 38.36 -6.63
N ASP A 950 8.75 37.46 -7.22
CA ASP A 950 8.47 36.87 -8.54
C ASP A 950 7.34 35.83 -8.51
N GLY A 951 7.05 35.27 -7.32
CA GLY A 951 5.96 34.32 -7.10
C GLY A 951 4.59 34.95 -7.32
N SER A 952 4.11 34.93 -8.56
CA SER A 952 2.77 35.41 -8.94
C SER A 952 1.66 34.74 -8.14
N ALA A 953 0.64 35.51 -7.76
CA ALA A 953 -0.43 35.12 -6.83
C ALA A 953 -1.45 34.12 -7.42
N ASP A 954 -1.01 32.90 -7.74
CA ASP A 954 -1.83 31.82 -8.30
C ASP A 954 -1.45 30.41 -7.76
N ASP A 955 -1.02 30.32 -6.50
CA ASP A 955 -1.05 29.06 -5.74
C ASP A 955 -1.99 29.16 -4.52
N GLY A 956 -2.80 28.12 -4.34
CA GLY A 956 -4.02 28.12 -3.55
C GLY A 956 -3.85 27.77 -2.08
N GLY A 957 -2.91 28.39 -1.37
CA GLY A 957 -2.62 28.14 0.04
C GLY A 957 -2.37 29.41 0.85
N SER A 958 -3.42 30.02 1.40
CA SER A 958 -3.37 31.37 2.00
C SER A 958 -2.76 31.47 3.41
N THR A 959 -2.10 30.42 3.91
CA THR A 959 -1.60 30.36 5.29
C THR A 959 -0.14 29.89 5.32
N PHE A 960 0.77 30.75 5.79
CA PHE A 960 2.18 30.37 6.01
C PHE A 960 2.40 29.60 7.33
N LEU A 961 1.38 29.62 8.20
CA LEU A 961 1.29 28.84 9.42
C LEU A 961 0.88 27.40 9.10
N LEU A 962 1.26 26.46 9.94
CA LEU A 962 0.74 25.11 9.91
C LEU A 962 -0.70 25.09 10.45
N GLU A 963 -1.55 24.29 9.81
CA GLU A 963 -2.93 24.07 10.23
C GLU A 963 -3.03 22.72 10.98
N ASP A 964 -3.80 22.68 12.06
CA ASP A 964 -4.02 21.43 12.81
C ASP A 964 -4.98 20.51 12.03
N ASP A 965 -4.47 19.39 11.51
CA ASP A 965 -5.31 18.39 10.86
C ASP A 965 -6.29 17.75 11.86
N ILE A 966 -7.58 17.91 11.58
CA ILE A 966 -8.70 17.44 12.40
C ILE A 966 -9.14 16.02 11.99
N SER A 967 -8.69 15.54 10.82
CA SER A 967 -9.13 14.28 10.21
C SER A 967 -8.86 13.06 11.10
N PHE A 968 -9.64 11.99 10.90
CA PHE A 968 -9.43 10.73 11.60
C PHE A 968 -8.29 9.94 10.92
N PRO A 969 -7.19 9.64 11.63
CA PRO A 969 -5.96 9.14 11.01
C PRO A 969 -5.94 7.61 10.85
N PHE A 970 -7.05 6.94 11.11
CA PHE A 970 -7.23 5.49 11.03
C PHE A 970 -8.51 5.15 10.26
N SER A 971 -8.52 3.99 9.63
CA SER A 971 -9.67 3.38 8.98
C SER A 971 -10.25 2.25 9.82
N VAL A 972 -11.42 1.74 9.43
CA VAL A 972 -11.97 0.51 10.01
C VAL A 972 -11.04 -0.69 9.75
N GLU A 973 -10.23 -0.68 8.69
CA GLU A 973 -9.27 -1.77 8.40
C GLU A 973 -8.08 -1.76 9.38
N ASP A 974 -7.67 -0.61 9.90
CA ASP A 974 -6.61 -0.48 10.92
C ASP A 974 -7.06 -1.01 12.30
N ILE A 975 -8.37 -0.97 12.58
CA ILE A 975 -8.98 -1.59 13.77
C ILE A 975 -9.14 -3.11 13.58
N ILE A 976 -9.40 -3.58 12.35
CA ILE A 976 -9.42 -5.03 12.04
C ILE A 976 -8.01 -5.63 12.17
N GLY A 977 -6.98 -4.89 11.76
CA GLY A 977 -5.59 -5.34 11.78
C GLY A 977 -4.98 -5.51 13.19
N SER A 978 -5.54 -4.84 14.21
CA SER A 978 -4.95 -4.78 15.56
C SER A 978 -5.48 -5.81 16.56
N MET A 979 -6.48 -6.61 16.20
CA MET A 979 -7.05 -7.66 17.06
C MET A 979 -7.12 -9.01 16.33
N ARG A 980 -7.13 -10.12 17.07
CA ARG A 980 -7.38 -11.45 16.50
C ARG A 980 -8.54 -12.14 17.20
N VAL A 981 -9.46 -12.70 16.42
CA VAL A 981 -10.67 -13.40 16.91
C VAL A 981 -10.37 -14.47 17.95
N LYS A 982 -9.22 -15.16 17.85
CA LYS A 982 -8.80 -16.20 18.80
C LYS A 982 -8.59 -15.68 20.23
N GLU A 983 -8.24 -14.40 20.39
CA GLU A 983 -8.00 -13.77 21.69
C GLU A 983 -9.31 -13.54 22.47
N PHE A 984 -10.47 -13.67 21.81
CA PHE A 984 -11.79 -13.59 22.43
C PHE A 984 -12.36 -14.97 22.83
N ALA A 985 -11.58 -16.04 22.73
CA ALA A 985 -12.04 -17.39 23.08
C ALA A 985 -12.16 -17.64 24.59
N GLU A 986 -11.31 -17.01 25.40
CA GLU A 986 -11.23 -17.24 26.86
C GLU A 986 -11.90 -16.13 27.69
N VAL A 987 -12.58 -15.19 27.03
CA VAL A 987 -13.20 -14.02 27.66
C VAL A 987 -14.46 -14.43 28.40
N LYS A 988 -14.53 -14.14 29.70
CA LYS A 988 -15.73 -14.43 30.50
C LYS A 988 -16.82 -13.38 30.23
N PRO A 989 -18.09 -13.79 30.05
CA PRO A 989 -19.22 -12.87 29.93
C PRO A 989 -19.56 -12.23 31.29
N ALA A 990 -20.42 -11.20 31.28
CA ALA A 990 -20.85 -10.49 32.48
C ALA A 990 -21.54 -11.40 33.52
N ALA A 991 -21.00 -11.45 34.73
CA ALA A 991 -21.46 -12.35 35.79
C ALA A 991 -22.95 -12.13 36.16
N GLU A 992 -23.38 -10.88 36.32
CA GLU A 992 -24.77 -10.49 36.61
C GLU A 992 -25.79 -11.10 35.62
N LEU A 993 -25.40 -11.27 34.36
CA LEU A 993 -26.25 -11.89 33.34
C LEU A 993 -26.16 -13.42 33.39
N THR A 994 -25.02 -14.02 33.71
CA THR A 994 -24.91 -15.49 33.80
C THR A 994 -25.75 -16.13 34.90
N GLU A 995 -26.12 -15.37 35.94
CA GLU A 995 -27.07 -15.79 36.97
C GLU A 995 -28.54 -15.78 36.49
N ASN A 996 -28.86 -15.03 35.43
CA ASN A 996 -30.20 -14.95 34.87
C ASN A 996 -30.45 -16.15 33.91
N PRO A 997 -31.52 -16.94 34.12
CA PRO A 997 -31.82 -18.12 33.27
C PRO A 997 -32.00 -17.78 31.79
N ALA A 998 -32.39 -16.55 31.43
CA ALA A 998 -32.51 -16.11 30.03
C ALA A 998 -31.16 -15.98 29.29
N PHE A 999 -30.04 -16.02 30.03
CA PHE A 999 -28.69 -15.71 29.54
C PHE A 999 -27.67 -16.85 29.71
N GLN A 1000 -28.11 -18.04 30.14
CA GLN A 1000 -27.21 -19.21 30.30
C GLN A 1000 -26.46 -19.61 29.01
N PHE A 1001 -26.96 -19.21 27.83
CA PHE A 1001 -26.24 -19.35 26.56
C PHE A 1001 -24.88 -18.64 26.51
N LEU A 1002 -24.64 -17.63 27.37
CA LEU A 1002 -23.36 -16.93 27.46
C LEU A 1002 -22.23 -17.86 27.95
N LEU A 1003 -22.57 -18.87 28.75
CA LEU A 1003 -21.67 -19.90 29.28
C LEU A 1003 -21.43 -21.09 28.32
N GLN A 1004 -21.93 -21.02 27.09
CA GLN A 1004 -21.74 -22.05 26.05
C GLN A 1004 -20.78 -21.55 24.97
N ASP A 1005 -19.98 -22.47 24.39
CA ASP A 1005 -18.88 -22.21 23.44
C ASP A 1005 -19.31 -22.13 21.96
#